data_AF-A0A7M7FZE6-F1
#
_entry.id   AF-A0A7M7FZE6-F1
#
_cell.length_a   1.000
_cell.length_b   1.000
_cell.length_c   1.000
_cell.angle_alpha   90.00
_cell.angle_beta   90.00
_cell.angle_gamma   90.00
#
_symmetry.space_group_name_H-M   'P 1'
#
loop_
_entity.id
_entity.type
_entity.pdbx_description
1 polymer ?
#
loop_
_entity_poly.entity_id
_entity_poly.type
_entity_poly.pdbx_seq_one_letter_code
_entity_poly.pdbx_strand_id
1 'polypeptide(L)'
;MLLNKQMCSMYTEIFFIFCISSFIECFSVPCTFNTMCMCWIQDDEDFTKMDINCMGVPFARFPDVSVSYVAQLDVVGSGMQSLDNDALTSSVGVEALGLMSNRLSNIGDKSFSGIADSLRSLDLSYNALEDVPFKVFRDLRKLNWLNMHSNHLTSLDGDWGHSKDALTNAFFGDNSIIEIPKIFNTFESLVWLNLDNNNIEEISEDTLPPNIHTLSLNSNLLKSFPSTLKFLKQLTWLYLRGNDFKNLELPDFQTSDLELVDVSENCIEWIRTSSLSNRTLKIKEFNLDSNKLTLLPAGIFDHLEIKRIHLSSNSIKNVDDDAFRGLEDMLEYLNLENNDLPSVPGAVSRLRKLSYLYLANNDIRNISGDIFHEFGENLRALSLATNSLDAVPVAALSRCQRLLHLNLGYNKISYIQSGDFEWAEDLEILLLRNNILTKLKDETFKGAKKLKELSLSFNHLTELSDDCFIGIEESLDILELSFAFATDIFPQRALRPLSNLLWLVLDNNNFQTIEATAFYSFQRLRYINLESNRLHYLPERIFLSSVHPELRDVKLGYNFLEAIPEFSFHNLTELRSLDLTGNRIKILNSDSIMDCPELVTISLAYNRITKMERNAFYGLPNLRFLHLEFNKLTTLDLDAISEIGGPDFALNVSYNAISIINSGGLMNNLTRLDLSFNNISHLPADTFYGTPDLKILDLQSNFIVVLEPGTFTLRHLETLNIRNNKIEGLRKQSFHGLELLQQLDLSENQIAQLLTEQFRNLKNLRILNLSGNKIRSLPRDVFEGTKLEILDLSNNKFTVVPSPSFLEVGYTLRDLNLADNFVDHLDSTAFPTSQLVSLNLAHNRLTILPDNSFVSLGKLLSLNVSQNVLQANFKELFHYLPGLRQLYLANCGLKDIPLLPLMNLNVLDLSFNYIDSTPDKQFQYLKDLKILLLVNDSLTSMPNVKLNLLRELDVSGNPIEVLMKESFLGYPRLEKLNLRNLNKTKSVDKDCLRVLKYLKHLRIQTWPEADGFHLRPLLTGLPLRTVEIQVTEHLLKHQIQNAFTKQLRELTISGNDLESISSEAFSTIEGGELILRIRDTRVRRLQSDMFLSLTKRLSQLTLDLRNNHINELSPSVIYGNLSWESVGTNMVAGGLQVSGNPLECDCEIAWLSLWLRRWLRESRQIHTASQSDARQLRTIAGRAVCTETTPSYSSDKVLLTLGTPHTACQASALSSGNYERLATTWLAIVDIILLTIVAY
;
A
#
# COMPACT_ATOMS: atom_id res chain seq x y z
N MET A 1 -18.95 1.21 8.08
CA MET A 1 -20.08 1.06 7.14
C MET A 1 -19.56 0.88 5.71
N LEU A 2 -18.91 -0.25 5.42
CA LEU A 2 -18.23 -0.54 4.13
C LEU A 2 -18.58 -1.96 3.60
N LEU A 3 -19.61 -2.58 4.16
CA LEU A 3 -20.17 -3.88 3.80
C LEU A 3 -21.50 -3.66 3.06
N ASN A 4 -21.46 -3.47 1.74
CA ASN A 4 -22.58 -3.72 0.79
C ASN A 4 -22.26 -3.45 -0.69
N LYS A 5 -21.01 -3.65 -1.16
CA LYS A 5 -20.66 -3.59 -2.61
C LYS A 5 -20.07 -4.89 -3.19
N GLN A 6 -20.24 -6.01 -2.50
CA GLN A 6 -19.80 -7.35 -2.93
C GLN A 6 -20.95 -8.39 -2.97
N MET A 7 -22.14 -7.97 -3.41
CA MET A 7 -23.31 -8.86 -3.55
C MET A 7 -23.97 -8.76 -4.94
N CYS A 8 -23.16 -8.65 -5.99
CA CYS A 8 -23.56 -8.81 -7.40
C CYS A 8 -22.74 -9.91 -8.10
N SER A 9 -22.64 -11.09 -7.48
CA SER A 9 -22.16 -12.31 -8.14
C SER A 9 -22.53 -13.56 -7.33
N MET A 10 -23.83 -13.90 -7.29
CA MET A 10 -24.39 -15.22 -6.98
C MET A 10 -25.92 -15.07 -6.86
N TYR A 11 -26.66 -15.55 -7.87
CA TYR A 11 -28.06 -16.04 -7.85
C TYR A 11 -28.72 -15.87 -9.23
N THR A 12 -28.35 -16.71 -10.21
CA THR A 12 -29.17 -17.02 -11.39
C THR A 12 -28.63 -18.25 -12.14
N GLU A 13 -28.99 -19.45 -11.69
CA GLU A 13 -29.15 -20.59 -12.58
C GLU A 13 -30.41 -21.39 -12.18
N ILE A 14 -30.94 -22.15 -13.15
CA ILE A 14 -32.19 -22.93 -13.07
C ILE A 14 -33.48 -22.09 -13.06
N PHE A 15 -33.89 -21.59 -14.24
CA PHE A 15 -35.16 -21.98 -14.87
C PHE A 15 -35.21 -21.47 -16.33
N PHE A 16 -35.11 -22.38 -17.29
CA PHE A 16 -35.22 -22.08 -18.72
C PHE A 16 -36.63 -22.43 -19.23
N ILE A 17 -37.27 -21.53 -20.00
CA ILE A 17 -38.14 -21.76 -21.19
C ILE A 17 -39.13 -20.59 -21.41
N PHE A 18 -38.94 -19.88 -22.54
CA PHE A 18 -39.89 -19.03 -23.26
C PHE A 18 -40.64 -17.90 -22.52
N CYS A 19 -40.08 -16.68 -22.60
CA CYS A 19 -40.80 -15.52 -23.11
C CYS A 19 -39.81 -14.48 -23.69
N ILE A 20 -40.21 -13.77 -24.75
CA ILE A 20 -39.38 -12.74 -25.41
C ILE A 20 -39.72 -11.38 -24.79
N SER A 21 -38.75 -10.75 -24.12
CA SER A 21 -38.78 -9.34 -23.76
C SER A 21 -37.36 -8.79 -23.70
N SER A 22 -37.15 -7.68 -24.41
CA SER A 22 -35.99 -6.77 -24.43
C SER A 22 -34.87 -7.05 -23.41
N PHE A 23 -33.71 -7.49 -23.91
CA PHE A 23 -32.46 -7.35 -23.17
C PHE A 23 -32.05 -5.88 -23.17
N ILE A 24 -31.78 -5.31 -21.99
CA ILE A 24 -31.05 -4.05 -21.86
C ILE A 24 -29.58 -4.36 -22.14
N GLU A 25 -29.11 -4.02 -23.35
CA GLU A 25 -27.72 -4.24 -23.74
C GLU A 25 -26.81 -3.18 -23.06
N CYS A 26 -26.12 -3.59 -22.00
CA CYS A 26 -25.12 -2.74 -21.34
C CYS A 26 -23.75 -2.96 -21.98
N PHE A 27 -23.17 -1.92 -22.57
CA PHE A 27 -21.83 -2.00 -23.18
C PHE A 27 -20.84 -1.04 -22.52
N SER A 28 -19.61 -1.53 -22.35
CA SER A 28 -18.45 -0.70 -21.99
C SER A 28 -17.65 -0.44 -23.25
N VAL A 29 -17.56 0.83 -23.66
CA VAL A 29 -16.92 1.26 -24.90
C VAL A 29 -15.85 2.33 -24.63
N PRO A 30 -14.78 2.43 -25.44
CA PRO A 30 -13.88 3.57 -25.39
C PRO A 30 -14.65 4.89 -25.58
N CYS A 31 -14.36 5.90 -24.76
CA CYS A 31 -15.03 7.19 -24.85
C CYS A 31 -14.67 7.93 -26.15
N THR A 32 -15.66 8.61 -26.76
CA THR A 32 -15.46 9.34 -28.02
C THR A 32 -14.52 10.54 -27.89
N PHE A 33 -14.44 11.16 -26.71
CA PHE A 33 -13.51 12.26 -26.43
C PHE A 33 -12.07 11.79 -26.13
N ASN A 34 -11.91 10.56 -25.63
CA ASN A 34 -10.62 9.94 -25.36
C ASN A 34 -10.75 8.41 -25.23
N THR A 35 -10.08 7.66 -26.10
CA THR A 35 -10.18 6.19 -26.18
C THR A 35 -9.56 5.44 -24.99
N MET A 36 -8.65 6.08 -24.23
CA MET A 36 -8.09 5.52 -22.99
C MET A 36 -9.08 5.57 -21.81
N CYS A 37 -10.16 6.35 -21.92
CA CYS A 37 -11.25 6.36 -20.94
C CYS A 37 -12.35 5.38 -21.35
N MET A 38 -12.98 4.75 -20.36
CA MET A 38 -14.11 3.85 -20.58
C MET A 38 -15.42 4.56 -20.30
N CYS A 39 -16.34 4.43 -21.24
CA CYS A 39 -17.69 4.95 -21.19
C CYS A 39 -18.65 3.77 -21.12
N TRP A 40 -19.40 3.67 -20.02
CA TRP A 40 -20.44 2.67 -19.83
C TRP A 40 -21.79 3.31 -20.15
N ILE A 41 -22.54 2.69 -21.06
CA ILE A 41 -23.85 3.17 -21.50
C ILE A 41 -24.89 2.12 -21.11
N GLN A 42 -25.91 2.58 -20.39
CA GLN A 42 -27.12 1.84 -20.09
C GLN A 42 -28.31 2.59 -20.72
N ASP A 43 -28.86 2.02 -21.79
CA ASP A 43 -30.09 2.51 -22.42
C ASP A 43 -31.30 2.01 -21.60
N ASP A 44 -32.00 2.92 -20.93
CA ASP A 44 -33.29 2.66 -20.27
C ASP A 44 -34.42 3.36 -21.05
N GLU A 45 -35.68 2.91 -20.91
CA GLU A 45 -36.80 3.43 -21.73
C GLU A 45 -37.07 4.93 -21.52
N ASP A 46 -36.72 5.47 -20.34
CA ASP A 46 -36.89 6.89 -19.99
C ASP A 46 -35.59 7.72 -20.06
N PHE A 47 -34.40 7.12 -19.83
CA PHE A 47 -33.12 7.85 -19.77
C PHE A 47 -31.90 6.99 -20.16
N THR A 48 -30.97 7.57 -20.93
CA THR A 48 -29.64 7.00 -21.18
C THR A 48 -28.73 7.30 -19.98
N LYS A 49 -28.44 6.31 -19.14
CA LYS A 49 -27.48 6.49 -18.04
C LYS A 49 -26.06 6.23 -18.55
N MET A 50 -25.20 7.24 -18.44
CA MET A 50 -23.79 7.16 -18.84
C MET A 50 -22.88 7.34 -17.63
N ASP A 51 -21.98 6.38 -17.41
CA ASP A 51 -20.90 6.47 -16.42
C ASP A 51 -19.56 6.55 -17.18
N ILE A 52 -18.74 7.54 -16.87
CA ILE A 52 -17.47 7.85 -17.56
C ILE A 52 -16.32 7.66 -16.58
N ASN A 53 -15.34 6.84 -16.95
CA ASN A 53 -14.20 6.53 -16.08
C ASN A 53 -12.85 6.64 -16.80
N CYS A 54 -12.03 7.57 -16.33
CA CYS A 54 -10.67 7.85 -16.77
C CYS A 54 -9.66 7.57 -15.61
N MET A 55 -9.40 6.30 -15.30
CA MET A 55 -8.41 5.91 -14.27
C MET A 55 -6.98 5.98 -14.81
N GLY A 56 -6.13 6.83 -14.24
CA GLY A 56 -4.71 6.94 -14.58
C GLY A 56 -4.43 7.44 -16.00
N VAL A 57 -5.45 7.95 -16.69
CA VAL A 57 -5.32 8.57 -18.02
C VAL A 57 -4.73 9.96 -17.82
N PRO A 58 -3.53 10.27 -18.37
CA PRO A 58 -2.90 11.55 -18.11
C PRO A 58 -3.61 12.70 -18.84
N PHE A 59 -3.86 13.79 -18.11
CA PHE A 59 -4.55 14.99 -18.59
C PHE A 59 -3.84 16.24 -18.06
N ALA A 60 -3.38 17.12 -18.96
CA ALA A 60 -2.83 18.41 -18.55
C ALA A 60 -3.92 19.49 -18.38
N ARG A 61 -5.10 19.25 -18.97
CA ARG A 61 -6.35 19.98 -18.76
C ARG A 61 -7.52 19.01 -18.72
N PHE A 62 -8.64 19.40 -18.14
CA PHE A 62 -9.84 18.58 -18.11
C PHE A 62 -10.33 18.25 -19.54
N PRO A 63 -10.77 17.01 -19.83
CA PRO A 63 -11.26 16.61 -21.15
C PRO A 63 -12.56 17.33 -21.53
N ASP A 64 -12.73 17.63 -22.81
CA ASP A 64 -13.94 18.30 -23.34
C ASP A 64 -15.14 17.32 -23.42
N VAL A 65 -15.72 16.99 -22.26
CA VAL A 65 -16.85 16.04 -22.17
C VAL A 65 -18.14 16.69 -22.67
N SER A 66 -18.54 16.32 -23.89
CA SER A 66 -19.76 16.80 -24.57
C SER A 66 -20.86 15.74 -24.53
N VAL A 67 -21.50 15.57 -23.36
CA VAL A 67 -22.58 14.60 -23.10
C VAL A 67 -23.72 15.30 -22.36
N SER A 68 -24.97 14.89 -22.63
CA SER A 68 -26.20 15.53 -22.12
C SER A 68 -26.69 15.05 -20.75
N TYR A 69 -26.25 13.88 -20.30
CA TYR A 69 -26.50 13.35 -18.95
C TYR A 69 -25.38 12.37 -18.59
N VAL A 70 -24.80 12.50 -17.39
CA VAL A 70 -23.72 11.65 -16.90
C VAL A 70 -23.94 11.41 -15.41
N ALA A 71 -24.17 10.16 -15.01
CA ALA A 71 -24.43 9.86 -13.61
C ALA A 71 -23.13 9.93 -12.79
N GLN A 72 -22.04 9.34 -13.28
CA GLN A 72 -20.69 9.44 -12.69
C GLN A 72 -19.67 9.89 -13.74
N LEU A 73 -18.85 10.88 -13.42
CA LEU A 73 -17.69 11.32 -14.21
C LEU A 73 -16.43 11.29 -13.37
N ASP A 74 -15.58 10.28 -13.58
CA ASP A 74 -14.34 10.08 -12.85
C ASP A 74 -13.11 10.40 -13.71
N VAL A 75 -12.31 11.38 -13.28
CA VAL A 75 -10.98 11.70 -13.83
C VAL A 75 -9.97 11.61 -12.70
N VAL A 76 -9.40 10.41 -12.51
CA VAL A 76 -8.65 10.04 -11.31
C VAL A 76 -7.20 9.72 -11.65
N GLY A 77 -6.24 10.26 -10.90
CA GLY A 77 -4.82 9.93 -11.12
C GLY A 77 -4.23 10.52 -12.42
N SER A 78 -4.87 11.54 -13.01
CA SER A 78 -4.48 12.12 -14.30
C SER A 78 -3.27 13.07 -14.24
N GLY A 79 -2.88 13.50 -13.03
CA GLY A 79 -1.80 14.46 -12.82
C GLY A 79 -2.17 15.94 -12.99
N MET A 80 -3.41 16.23 -13.42
CA MET A 80 -3.93 17.58 -13.66
C MET A 80 -3.73 18.53 -12.47
N GLN A 81 -3.21 19.74 -12.73
CA GLN A 81 -2.83 20.72 -11.69
C GLN A 81 -3.87 21.84 -11.46
N SER A 82 -4.70 22.13 -12.46
CA SER A 82 -5.77 23.12 -12.38
C SER A 82 -7.03 22.65 -13.09
N LEU A 83 -8.19 23.10 -12.59
CA LEU A 83 -9.46 22.99 -13.29
C LEU A 83 -9.86 24.36 -13.83
N ASP A 84 -9.83 24.52 -15.15
CA ASP A 84 -10.10 25.79 -15.82
C ASP A 84 -11.60 26.17 -15.78
N ASN A 85 -11.91 27.46 -15.99
CA ASN A 85 -13.27 28.00 -15.91
C ASN A 85 -14.24 27.46 -16.96
N ASP A 86 -13.73 26.84 -18.03
CA ASP A 86 -14.46 26.29 -19.17
C ASP A 86 -14.69 24.78 -19.09
N ALA A 87 -13.96 24.07 -18.21
CA ALA A 87 -13.85 22.61 -18.14
C ALA A 87 -15.17 21.82 -18.23
N LEU A 88 -16.21 22.23 -17.51
CA LEU A 88 -17.52 21.56 -17.47
C LEU A 88 -18.64 22.45 -18.01
N THR A 89 -18.32 23.46 -18.83
CA THR A 89 -19.33 24.37 -19.41
C THR A 89 -20.21 23.72 -20.48
N SER A 90 -19.69 22.70 -21.18
CA SER A 90 -20.41 21.88 -22.16
C SER A 90 -21.06 20.62 -21.57
N SER A 91 -20.71 20.25 -20.34
CA SER A 91 -21.19 19.04 -19.67
C SER A 91 -22.46 19.36 -18.88
N VAL A 92 -23.62 18.98 -19.39
CA VAL A 92 -24.91 19.19 -18.71
C VAL A 92 -25.32 17.90 -18.03
N GLY A 93 -25.90 17.99 -16.83
CA GLY A 93 -26.48 16.82 -16.16
C GLY A 93 -25.48 15.85 -15.55
N VAL A 94 -24.30 16.32 -15.12
CA VAL A 94 -23.39 15.51 -14.28
C VAL A 94 -23.97 15.43 -12.86
N GLU A 95 -24.28 14.23 -12.35
CA GLU A 95 -24.76 14.04 -10.97
C GLU A 95 -23.63 13.81 -9.96
N ALA A 96 -22.55 13.13 -10.35
CA ALA A 96 -21.38 12.87 -9.50
C ALA A 96 -20.07 13.09 -10.26
N LEU A 97 -19.12 13.78 -9.62
CA LEU A 97 -17.83 14.16 -10.20
C LEU A 97 -16.68 13.73 -9.28
N GLY A 98 -15.84 12.80 -9.76
CA GLY A 98 -14.62 12.36 -9.09
C GLY A 98 -13.38 12.97 -9.71
N LEU A 99 -12.66 13.81 -8.95
CA LEU A 99 -11.38 14.41 -9.31
C LEU A 99 -10.27 14.02 -8.32
N MET A 100 -10.41 12.87 -7.67
CA MET A 100 -9.49 12.43 -6.63
C MET A 100 -8.10 12.03 -7.17
N SER A 101 -7.08 12.11 -6.31
CA SER A 101 -5.70 11.68 -6.60
C SER A 101 -5.05 12.39 -7.80
N ASN A 102 -5.44 13.64 -8.09
CA ASN A 102 -4.79 14.49 -9.08
C ASN A 102 -3.71 15.36 -8.42
N ARG A 103 -3.46 16.56 -8.95
CA ARG A 103 -2.55 17.56 -8.35
C ARG A 103 -3.21 18.92 -8.26
N LEU A 104 -4.55 18.95 -8.14
CA LEU A 104 -5.33 20.18 -8.19
C LEU A 104 -4.93 21.11 -7.04
N SER A 105 -4.35 22.26 -7.41
CA SER A 105 -4.03 23.37 -6.51
C SER A 105 -4.89 24.62 -6.80
N ASN A 106 -5.59 24.62 -7.93
CA ASN A 106 -6.42 25.74 -8.37
C ASN A 106 -7.69 25.24 -9.08
N ILE A 107 -8.85 25.71 -8.64
CA ILE A 107 -10.14 25.49 -9.30
C ILE A 107 -10.69 26.86 -9.69
N GLY A 108 -11.00 27.06 -10.97
CA GLY A 108 -11.51 28.33 -11.47
C GLY A 108 -12.90 28.65 -10.93
N ASP A 109 -13.13 29.92 -10.57
CA ASP A 109 -14.39 30.45 -10.03
C ASP A 109 -15.69 30.01 -10.76
N LYS A 110 -15.60 29.61 -12.04
CA LYS A 110 -16.73 29.18 -12.88
C LYS A 110 -16.67 27.73 -13.34
N SER A 111 -15.68 26.94 -12.91
CA SER A 111 -15.42 25.59 -13.46
C SER A 111 -16.62 24.65 -13.40
N PHE A 112 -17.50 24.78 -12.41
CA PHE A 112 -18.70 23.96 -12.23
C PHE A 112 -20.01 24.63 -12.71
N SER A 113 -19.97 25.78 -13.41
CA SER A 113 -21.19 26.53 -13.74
C SER A 113 -22.16 25.77 -14.66
N GLY A 114 -21.68 24.83 -15.48
CA GLY A 114 -22.53 23.98 -16.33
C GLY A 114 -23.25 22.86 -15.58
N ILE A 115 -22.77 22.49 -14.38
CA ILE A 115 -23.26 21.35 -13.58
C ILE A 115 -23.88 21.77 -12.24
N ALA A 116 -23.97 23.07 -11.95
CA ALA A 116 -24.39 23.60 -10.64
C ALA A 116 -25.81 23.19 -10.22
N ASP A 117 -26.70 23.00 -11.19
CA ASP A 117 -28.08 22.55 -10.97
C ASP A 117 -28.25 21.01 -11.05
N SER A 118 -27.19 20.23 -11.30
CA SER A 118 -27.24 18.75 -11.36
C SER A 118 -26.38 18.05 -10.32
N LEU A 119 -25.21 18.60 -9.98
CA LEU A 119 -24.20 17.95 -9.13
C LEU A 119 -24.71 17.69 -7.71
N ARG A 120 -24.64 16.41 -7.29
CA ARG A 120 -24.98 15.90 -5.96
C ARG A 120 -23.77 15.45 -5.18
N SER A 121 -22.82 14.80 -5.85
CA SER A 121 -21.61 14.24 -5.22
C SER A 121 -20.34 14.83 -5.85
N LEU A 122 -19.41 15.29 -5.02
CA LEU A 122 -18.12 15.83 -5.46
C LEU A 122 -16.97 15.26 -4.64
N ASP A 123 -16.02 14.61 -5.31
CA ASP A 123 -14.77 14.15 -4.70
C ASP A 123 -13.56 14.95 -5.22
N LEU A 124 -12.92 15.68 -4.31
CA LEU A 124 -11.68 16.44 -4.51
C LEU A 124 -10.54 15.90 -3.63
N SER A 125 -10.65 14.69 -3.08
CA SER A 125 -9.67 14.13 -2.15
C SER A 125 -8.31 13.81 -2.78
N TYR A 126 -7.26 13.75 -1.98
CA TYR A 126 -5.89 13.48 -2.43
C TYR A 126 -5.42 14.45 -3.53
N ASN A 127 -5.63 15.75 -3.29
CA ASN A 127 -5.18 16.85 -4.14
C ASN A 127 -4.28 17.81 -3.35
N ALA A 128 -3.94 18.95 -3.95
CA ALA A 128 -3.14 20.00 -3.33
C ALA A 128 -4.00 21.26 -3.04
N LEU A 129 -5.30 21.09 -2.75
CA LEU A 129 -6.20 22.21 -2.49
C LEU A 129 -5.91 22.79 -1.12
N GLU A 130 -5.69 24.10 -1.08
CA GLU A 130 -5.22 24.78 0.12
C GLU A 130 -6.32 25.50 0.91
N ASP A 131 -7.41 25.82 0.22
CA ASP A 131 -8.57 26.53 0.73
C ASP A 131 -9.82 25.95 0.09
N VAL A 132 -10.97 26.04 0.78
CA VAL A 132 -12.26 25.62 0.23
C VAL A 132 -12.61 26.56 -0.94
N PRO A 133 -12.96 26.07 -2.14
CA PRO A 133 -13.28 26.90 -3.29
C PRO A 133 -14.71 27.48 -3.19
N PHE A 134 -14.96 28.27 -2.13
CA PHE A 134 -16.26 28.80 -1.72
C PHE A 134 -17.09 29.40 -2.87
N LYS A 135 -16.46 30.22 -3.73
CA LYS A 135 -17.14 30.84 -4.88
C LYS A 135 -17.76 29.83 -5.83
N VAL A 136 -17.13 28.67 -6.00
CA VAL A 136 -17.58 27.59 -6.88
C VAL A 136 -18.68 26.80 -6.19
N PHE A 137 -18.56 26.55 -4.88
CA PHE A 137 -19.55 25.82 -4.08
C PHE A 137 -20.83 26.62 -3.84
N ARG A 138 -20.75 27.95 -3.72
CA ARG A 138 -21.87 28.84 -3.39
C ARG A 138 -23.13 28.58 -4.24
N ASP A 139 -22.92 28.28 -5.52
CA ASP A 139 -23.98 28.14 -6.52
C ASP A 139 -24.45 26.67 -6.67
N LEU A 140 -23.81 25.69 -6.01
CA LEU A 140 -24.17 24.26 -6.03
C LEU A 140 -25.34 23.97 -5.08
N ARG A 141 -26.55 23.84 -5.65
CA ARG A 141 -27.81 23.71 -4.87
C ARG A 141 -28.23 22.29 -4.52
N LYS A 142 -27.67 21.28 -5.19
CA LYS A 142 -28.00 19.86 -5.00
C LYS A 142 -26.88 19.05 -4.35
N LEU A 143 -25.73 19.68 -4.07
CA LEU A 143 -24.56 19.02 -3.49
C LEU A 143 -24.88 18.52 -2.08
N ASN A 144 -25.03 17.20 -1.94
CA ASN A 144 -25.30 16.55 -0.66
C ASN A 144 -24.07 15.82 -0.11
N TRP A 145 -23.13 15.44 -0.96
CA TRP A 145 -21.91 14.72 -0.58
C TRP A 145 -20.67 15.45 -1.10
N LEU A 146 -19.78 15.85 -0.18
CA LEU A 146 -18.52 16.53 -0.48
C LEU A 146 -17.34 15.86 0.22
N ASN A 147 -16.35 15.43 -0.55
CA ASN A 147 -15.10 14.91 -0.03
C ASN A 147 -13.92 15.80 -0.44
N MET A 148 -13.18 16.30 0.56
CA MET A 148 -11.93 17.07 0.43
C MET A 148 -10.83 16.48 1.33
N HIS A 149 -10.89 15.18 1.63
CA HIS A 149 -9.90 14.47 2.45
C HIS A 149 -8.48 14.53 1.83
N SER A 150 -7.42 14.48 2.63
CA SER A 150 -6.02 14.52 2.16
C SER A 150 -5.74 15.70 1.21
N ASN A 151 -5.89 16.92 1.75
CA ASN A 151 -5.60 18.17 1.06
C ASN A 151 -4.75 19.07 1.97
N HIS A 152 -4.69 20.38 1.71
CA HIS A 152 -3.90 21.36 2.46
C HIS A 152 -4.78 22.45 3.11
N LEU A 153 -6.01 22.11 3.47
CA LEU A 153 -6.96 23.02 4.14
C LEU A 153 -6.48 23.36 5.56
N THR A 154 -6.60 24.65 5.94
CA THR A 154 -6.33 25.14 7.31
C THR A 154 -7.56 25.71 8.03
N SER A 155 -8.62 26.02 7.28
CA SER A 155 -9.88 26.57 7.79
C SER A 155 -11.02 26.10 6.90
N LEU A 156 -12.22 26.04 7.48
CA LEU A 156 -13.48 25.83 6.77
C LEU A 156 -14.39 27.09 6.82
N ASP A 157 -13.85 28.21 7.32
CA ASP A 157 -14.59 29.47 7.48
C ASP A 157 -14.68 30.24 6.16
N GLY A 158 -15.90 30.64 5.80
CA GLY A 158 -16.20 31.29 4.52
C GLY A 158 -17.65 31.14 4.09
N ASP A 159 -17.96 31.62 2.88
CA ASP A 159 -19.32 31.61 2.31
C ASP A 159 -19.63 30.28 1.62
N TRP A 160 -20.29 29.38 2.35
CA TRP A 160 -20.79 28.11 1.83
C TRP A 160 -22.05 28.24 0.94
N GLY A 161 -22.61 29.45 0.78
CA GLY A 161 -23.78 29.72 -0.06
C GLY A 161 -24.95 28.77 0.15
N HIS A 162 -25.43 28.15 -0.93
CA HIS A 162 -26.51 27.17 -0.90
C HIS A 162 -26.07 25.76 -0.46
N SER A 163 -24.78 25.42 -0.55
CA SER A 163 -24.32 24.06 -0.20
C SER A 163 -24.52 23.74 1.28
N LYS A 164 -24.50 24.73 2.18
CA LYS A 164 -24.78 24.51 3.62
C LYS A 164 -26.19 23.94 3.89
N ASP A 165 -27.16 24.28 3.03
CA ASP A 165 -28.55 23.87 3.15
C ASP A 165 -28.77 22.46 2.57
N ALA A 166 -27.92 22.04 1.62
CA ALA A 166 -28.01 20.79 0.87
C ALA A 166 -27.08 19.67 1.36
N LEU A 167 -25.92 20.00 1.95
CA LEU A 167 -24.91 19.04 2.37
C LEU A 167 -25.41 18.13 3.50
N THR A 168 -25.44 16.82 3.24
CA THR A 168 -25.74 15.76 4.22
C THR A 168 -24.48 15.06 4.72
N ASN A 169 -23.40 15.06 3.92
CA ASN A 169 -22.15 14.36 4.20
C ASN A 169 -20.96 15.25 3.78
N ALA A 170 -20.04 15.50 4.72
CA ALA A 170 -18.84 16.30 4.46
C ALA A 170 -17.59 15.67 5.07
N PHE A 171 -16.55 15.48 4.25
CA PHE A 171 -15.30 14.84 4.64
C PHE A 171 -14.12 15.79 4.45
N PHE A 172 -13.51 16.22 5.56
CA PHE A 172 -12.36 17.14 5.60
C PHE A 172 -11.18 16.54 6.35
N GLY A 173 -11.13 15.21 6.46
CA GLY A 173 -10.04 14.54 7.19
C GLY A 173 -8.68 14.65 6.49
N ASP A 174 -7.60 14.32 7.20
CA ASP A 174 -6.20 14.43 6.73
C ASP A 174 -5.89 15.82 6.14
N ASN A 175 -6.15 16.83 6.95
CA ASN A 175 -5.88 18.23 6.66
C ASN A 175 -5.20 18.86 7.90
N SER A 176 -5.24 20.18 8.03
CA SER A 176 -4.65 20.91 9.17
C SER A 176 -5.62 21.93 9.76
N ILE A 177 -6.90 21.59 9.78
CA ILE A 177 -7.97 22.39 10.37
C ILE A 177 -7.78 22.41 11.88
N ILE A 178 -7.84 23.61 12.48
CA ILE A 178 -7.61 23.81 13.93
C ILE A 178 -8.90 23.99 14.74
N GLU A 179 -10.00 24.35 14.09
CA GLU A 179 -11.30 24.61 14.73
C GLU A 179 -12.46 24.34 13.77
N ILE A 180 -13.65 24.13 14.32
CA ILE A 180 -14.90 24.02 13.55
C ILE A 180 -15.57 25.41 13.54
N PRO A 181 -15.72 26.08 12.38
CA PRO A 181 -16.28 27.42 12.33
C PRO A 181 -17.77 27.44 12.71
N LYS A 182 -18.22 28.52 13.36
CA LYS A 182 -19.60 28.67 13.86
C LYS A 182 -20.70 28.49 12.81
N ILE A 183 -20.38 28.70 11.52
CA ILE A 183 -21.34 28.49 10.42
C ILE A 183 -21.86 27.05 10.35
N PHE A 184 -21.11 26.05 10.84
CA PHE A 184 -21.51 24.63 10.81
C PHE A 184 -22.76 24.34 11.66
N ASN A 185 -23.05 25.15 12.68
CA ASN A 185 -24.32 25.07 13.44
C ASN A 185 -25.55 25.45 12.57
N THR A 186 -25.36 26.10 11.42
CA THR A 186 -26.45 26.40 10.47
C THR A 186 -26.68 25.29 9.42
N PHE A 187 -25.90 24.21 9.43
CA PHE A 187 -26.03 23.11 8.47
C PHE A 187 -27.09 22.11 8.98
N GLU A 188 -28.37 22.46 8.83
CA GLU A 188 -29.49 21.64 9.34
C GLU A 188 -29.57 20.25 8.68
N SER A 189 -29.09 20.11 7.44
CA SER A 189 -29.10 18.86 6.67
C SER A 189 -27.91 17.93 6.97
N LEU A 190 -26.87 18.40 7.67
CA LEU A 190 -25.60 17.69 7.79
C LEU A 190 -25.66 16.56 8.83
N VAL A 191 -25.67 15.32 8.33
CA VAL A 191 -25.81 14.07 9.09
C VAL A 191 -24.45 13.44 9.42
N TRP A 192 -23.45 13.58 8.55
CA TRP A 192 -22.10 13.05 8.76
C TRP A 192 -21.03 14.10 8.50
N LEU A 193 -20.26 14.44 9.54
CA LEU A 193 -19.05 15.26 9.45
C LEU A 193 -17.81 14.42 9.81
N ASN A 194 -16.85 14.31 8.90
CA ASN A 194 -15.54 13.73 9.16
C ASN A 194 -14.46 14.83 9.19
N LEU A 195 -13.77 14.92 10.32
CA LEU A 195 -12.65 15.82 10.61
C LEU A 195 -11.45 15.01 11.16
N ASP A 196 -11.35 13.73 10.80
CA ASP A 196 -10.26 12.85 11.25
C ASP A 196 -8.90 13.40 10.81
N ASN A 197 -7.85 13.18 11.59
CA ASN A 197 -6.50 13.59 11.23
C ASN A 197 -6.46 15.09 10.87
N ASN A 198 -6.87 15.92 11.82
CA ASN A 198 -6.71 17.37 11.77
C ASN A 198 -5.96 17.81 13.04
N ASN A 199 -5.97 19.12 13.30
CA ASN A 199 -5.19 19.75 14.37
C ASN A 199 -6.10 20.37 15.45
N ILE A 200 -7.30 19.81 15.66
CA ILE A 200 -8.32 20.38 16.55
C ILE A 200 -7.94 20.12 18.01
N GLU A 201 -7.68 21.19 18.78
CA GLU A 201 -7.36 21.10 20.23
C GLU A 201 -8.63 21.05 21.12
N GLU A 202 -9.72 21.73 20.70
CA GLU A 202 -10.99 21.80 21.44
C GLU A 202 -12.20 22.01 20.51
N ILE A 203 -13.41 21.76 21.03
CA ILE A 203 -14.67 22.04 20.33
C ILE A 203 -15.43 23.13 21.10
N SER A 204 -15.52 24.31 20.51
CA SER A 204 -16.29 25.44 21.07
C SER A 204 -17.79 25.15 21.12
N GLU A 205 -18.49 25.79 22.07
CA GLU A 205 -19.95 25.79 22.12
C GLU A 205 -20.55 26.38 20.82
N ASP A 206 -21.73 25.87 20.43
CA ASP A 206 -22.50 26.31 19.26
C ASP A 206 -21.77 26.24 17.90
N THR A 207 -20.81 25.32 17.74
CA THR A 207 -20.10 25.08 16.45
C THR A 207 -20.55 23.83 15.69
N LEU A 208 -21.06 22.81 16.37
CA LEU A 208 -21.42 21.53 15.74
C LEU A 208 -22.80 21.60 15.05
N PRO A 209 -23.01 20.89 13.92
CA PRO A 209 -24.31 20.80 13.27
C PRO A 209 -25.38 20.13 14.17
N PRO A 210 -26.63 20.64 14.22
CA PRO A 210 -27.62 20.22 15.20
C PRO A 210 -28.19 18.80 14.99
N ASN A 211 -28.21 18.32 13.74
CA ASN A 211 -28.81 17.04 13.33
C ASN A 211 -27.77 15.96 12.99
N ILE A 212 -26.53 16.13 13.45
CA ILE A 212 -25.45 15.18 13.17
C ILE A 212 -25.71 13.81 13.83
N HIS A 213 -25.56 12.75 13.05
CA HIS A 213 -25.65 11.36 13.50
C HIS A 213 -24.26 10.73 13.62
N THR A 214 -23.35 11.06 12.69
CA THR A 214 -21.98 10.57 12.67
C THR A 214 -20.99 11.73 12.79
N LEU A 215 -20.24 11.76 13.89
CA LEU A 215 -19.13 12.70 14.09
C LEU A 215 -17.81 11.94 14.20
N SER A 216 -16.86 12.26 13.33
CA SER A 216 -15.53 11.64 13.29
C SER A 216 -14.45 12.68 13.53
N LEU A 217 -13.68 12.48 14.60
CA LEU A 217 -12.64 13.39 15.13
C LEU A 217 -11.38 12.59 15.54
N ASN A 218 -11.10 11.50 14.85
CA ASN A 218 -9.95 10.64 15.12
C ASN A 218 -8.64 11.42 14.92
N SER A 219 -7.58 11.06 15.66
CA SER A 219 -6.20 11.56 15.46
C SER A 219 -6.08 13.11 15.41
N ASN A 220 -6.85 13.78 16.27
CA ASN A 220 -6.77 15.21 16.55
C ASN A 220 -5.95 15.45 17.84
N LEU A 221 -6.04 16.65 18.43
CA LEU A 221 -5.26 17.08 19.60
C LEU A 221 -6.13 17.26 20.86
N LEU A 222 -7.30 16.60 20.91
CA LEU A 222 -8.27 16.72 22.00
C LEU A 222 -7.71 16.09 23.29
N LYS A 223 -7.73 16.82 24.41
CA LYS A 223 -7.19 16.36 25.72
C LYS A 223 -8.26 15.88 26.71
N SER A 224 -9.53 16.14 26.41
CA SER A 224 -10.68 15.76 27.22
C SER A 224 -11.88 15.46 26.33
N PHE A 225 -12.77 14.59 26.78
CA PHE A 225 -14.01 14.27 26.08
C PHE A 225 -14.87 15.55 25.89
N PRO A 226 -15.32 15.90 24.68
CA PRO A 226 -15.99 17.19 24.46
C PRO A 226 -17.39 17.25 25.11
N SER A 227 -17.57 18.17 26.06
CA SER A 227 -18.83 18.31 26.82
C SER A 227 -19.99 18.88 25.99
N THR A 228 -19.69 19.52 24.85
CA THR A 228 -20.66 20.06 23.88
C THR A 228 -21.51 18.96 23.21
N LEU A 229 -20.99 17.73 23.12
CA LEU A 229 -21.69 16.59 22.52
C LEU A 229 -23.00 16.23 23.25
N LYS A 230 -23.16 16.64 24.51
CA LYS A 230 -24.38 16.42 25.30
C LYS A 230 -25.65 16.99 24.65
N PHE A 231 -25.50 18.05 23.85
CA PHE A 231 -26.62 18.75 23.20
C PHE A 231 -27.08 18.09 21.89
N LEU A 232 -26.31 17.13 21.35
CA LEU A 232 -26.62 16.47 20.09
C LEU A 232 -27.66 15.37 20.31
N LYS A 233 -28.87 15.58 19.79
CA LYS A 233 -30.02 14.69 20.00
C LYS A 233 -30.05 13.48 19.08
N GLN A 234 -29.40 13.56 17.92
CA GLN A 234 -29.42 12.54 16.87
C GLN A 234 -28.09 11.77 16.77
N LEU A 235 -27.11 12.07 17.62
CA LEU A 235 -25.79 11.42 17.57
C LEU A 235 -25.93 9.91 17.84
N THR A 236 -25.36 9.09 16.96
CA THR A 236 -25.38 7.62 17.03
C THR A 236 -23.98 7.01 16.86
N TRP A 237 -23.11 7.59 16.04
CA TRP A 237 -21.72 7.15 15.85
C TRP A 237 -20.74 8.27 16.20
N LEU A 238 -19.88 8.00 17.18
CA LEU A 238 -18.85 8.94 17.64
C LEU A 238 -17.46 8.29 17.58
N TYR A 239 -16.57 8.89 16.79
CA TYR A 239 -15.18 8.42 16.66
C TYR A 239 -14.20 9.48 17.18
N LEU A 240 -13.41 9.11 18.19
CA LEU A 240 -12.44 9.94 18.91
C LEU A 240 -11.10 9.19 19.11
N ARG A 241 -10.81 8.17 18.30
CA ARG A 241 -9.59 7.35 18.35
C ARG A 241 -8.32 8.19 18.21
N GLY A 242 -7.26 7.91 18.95
CA GLY A 242 -5.93 8.51 18.73
C GLY A 242 -5.78 9.97 19.16
N ASN A 243 -6.61 10.44 20.08
CA ASN A 243 -6.49 11.74 20.77
C ASN A 243 -5.64 11.58 22.06
N ASP A 244 -5.54 12.63 22.88
CA ASP A 244 -4.72 12.69 24.09
C ASP A 244 -5.52 12.51 25.40
N PHE A 245 -6.65 11.78 25.37
CA PHE A 245 -7.45 11.57 26.59
C PHE A 245 -6.69 10.74 27.62
N LYS A 246 -6.51 11.27 28.84
CA LYS A 246 -6.00 10.52 30.00
C LYS A 246 -7.10 9.97 30.90
N ASN A 247 -8.21 10.71 30.95
CA ASN A 247 -9.35 10.48 31.82
C ASN A 247 -10.59 10.43 30.94
N LEU A 248 -11.40 9.38 31.04
CA LEU A 248 -12.67 9.32 30.31
C LEU A 248 -13.83 9.64 31.25
N GLU A 249 -14.42 10.83 31.09
CA GLU A 249 -15.65 11.25 31.77
C GLU A 249 -16.74 11.45 30.71
N LEU A 250 -17.74 10.57 30.69
CA LEU A 250 -18.84 10.65 29.72
C LEU A 250 -19.82 11.77 30.11
N PRO A 251 -20.24 12.64 29.18
CA PRO A 251 -21.23 13.68 29.46
C PRO A 251 -22.65 13.11 29.56
N ASP A 252 -23.55 13.84 30.19
CA ASP A 252 -24.99 13.52 30.29
C ASP A 252 -25.69 13.77 28.93
N PHE A 253 -25.58 12.80 28.02
CA PHE A 253 -26.13 12.88 26.67
C PHE A 253 -27.67 13.04 26.67
N GLN A 254 -28.18 13.91 25.79
CA GLN A 254 -29.63 14.00 25.55
C GLN A 254 -30.15 12.75 24.81
N THR A 255 -29.39 12.21 23.85
CA THR A 255 -29.66 10.87 23.27
C THR A 255 -29.59 9.77 24.33
N SER A 256 -30.43 8.74 24.21
CA SER A 256 -30.36 7.53 25.03
C SER A 256 -29.55 6.40 24.41
N ASP A 257 -29.33 6.43 23.09
CA ASP A 257 -28.92 5.26 22.31
C ASP A 257 -27.78 5.66 21.36
N LEU A 258 -26.59 5.13 21.63
CA LEU A 258 -25.41 5.24 20.78
C LEU A 258 -25.11 3.88 20.16
N GLU A 259 -24.89 3.85 18.85
CA GLU A 259 -24.48 2.64 18.12
C GLU A 259 -22.98 2.37 18.34
N LEU A 260 -22.14 3.41 18.36
CA LEU A 260 -20.70 3.30 18.60
C LEU A 260 -20.15 4.51 19.35
N VAL A 261 -19.31 4.24 20.35
CA VAL A 261 -18.35 5.20 20.92
C VAL A 261 -16.95 4.60 20.79
N ASP A 262 -16.12 5.16 19.92
CA ASP A 262 -14.72 4.78 19.75
C ASP A 262 -13.78 5.82 20.38
N VAL A 263 -13.10 5.41 21.45
CA VAL A 263 -12.07 6.18 22.17
C VAL A 263 -10.75 5.40 22.24
N SER A 264 -10.51 4.52 21.27
CA SER A 264 -9.28 3.72 21.17
C SER A 264 -8.01 4.55 20.92
N GLU A 265 -6.82 3.96 21.06
CA GLU A 265 -5.50 4.60 20.86
C GLU A 265 -5.26 5.91 21.63
N ASN A 266 -6.01 6.17 22.69
CA ASN A 266 -5.80 7.30 23.58
C ASN A 266 -4.79 6.92 24.71
N CYS A 267 -4.73 7.73 25.76
CA CYS A 267 -3.92 7.49 26.96
C CYS A 267 -4.79 7.20 28.19
N ILE A 268 -5.98 6.63 28.03
CA ILE A 268 -6.97 6.51 29.11
C ILE A 268 -6.47 5.54 30.19
N GLU A 269 -6.27 6.08 31.40
CA GLU A 269 -5.84 5.34 32.59
C GLU A 269 -7.03 4.93 33.48
N TRP A 270 -8.15 5.66 33.42
CA TRP A 270 -9.39 5.36 34.14
C TRP A 270 -10.64 5.95 33.46
N ILE A 271 -11.80 5.36 33.78
CA ILE A 271 -13.13 5.75 33.29
C ILE A 271 -14.01 6.16 34.48
N ARG A 272 -14.84 7.19 34.33
CA ARG A 272 -15.92 7.54 35.26
C ARG A 272 -17.24 7.77 34.52
N THR A 273 -18.29 7.15 35.03
CA THR A 273 -19.69 7.35 34.60
C THR A 273 -20.49 8.25 35.55
N SER A 274 -19.88 8.75 36.63
CA SER A 274 -20.51 9.50 37.73
C SER A 274 -21.18 10.84 37.36
N SER A 275 -21.07 11.27 36.10
CA SER A 275 -21.68 12.49 35.57
C SER A 275 -23.05 12.27 34.94
N LEU A 276 -23.48 11.01 34.75
CA LEU A 276 -24.80 10.65 34.21
C LEU A 276 -25.91 10.89 35.24
N SER A 277 -27.03 11.49 34.82
CA SER A 277 -28.08 11.98 35.73
C SER A 277 -29.04 10.88 36.28
N ASN A 278 -28.49 9.82 36.88
CA ASN A 278 -29.21 8.57 37.24
C ASN A 278 -29.93 7.88 36.05
N ARG A 279 -29.71 8.35 34.82
CA ARG A 279 -30.24 7.78 33.57
C ARG A 279 -29.25 6.78 33.00
N THR A 280 -29.73 5.62 32.58
CA THR A 280 -28.92 4.64 31.87
C THR A 280 -28.68 5.06 30.42
N LEU A 281 -27.42 5.03 29.97
CA LEU A 281 -27.03 5.29 28.58
C LEU A 281 -26.79 3.97 27.86
N LYS A 282 -27.45 3.76 26.72
CA LYS A 282 -27.23 2.56 25.89
C LYS A 282 -26.12 2.84 24.89
N ILE A 283 -25.12 1.97 24.89
CA ILE A 283 -24.01 1.99 23.93
C ILE A 283 -23.88 0.60 23.35
N LYS A 284 -24.27 0.39 22.08
CA LYS A 284 -24.20 -0.94 21.47
C LYS A 284 -22.76 -1.44 21.36
N GLU A 285 -21.83 -0.57 20.96
CA GLU A 285 -20.41 -0.88 20.86
C GLU A 285 -19.56 0.22 21.53
N PHE A 286 -18.74 -0.17 22.51
CA PHE A 286 -17.84 0.74 23.23
C PHE A 286 -16.40 0.27 23.03
N ASN A 287 -15.62 1.05 22.30
CA ASN A 287 -14.23 0.72 21.97
C ASN A 287 -13.23 1.53 22.82
N LEU A 288 -12.47 0.81 23.65
CA LEU A 288 -11.42 1.29 24.55
C LEU A 288 -10.04 0.66 24.22
N ASP A 289 -9.88 0.08 23.02
CA ASP A 289 -8.64 -0.56 22.56
C ASP A 289 -7.41 0.36 22.66
N SER A 290 -6.21 -0.21 22.87
CA SER A 290 -4.92 0.50 22.78
C SER A 290 -4.74 1.69 23.75
N ASN A 291 -5.40 1.66 24.92
CA ASN A 291 -5.34 2.69 25.95
C ASN A 291 -4.23 2.44 26.99
N LYS A 292 -4.44 2.75 28.28
CA LYS A 292 -3.51 2.53 29.40
C LYS A 292 -4.19 1.91 30.63
N LEU A 293 -5.30 1.21 30.43
CA LEU A 293 -6.02 0.53 31.51
C LEU A 293 -5.16 -0.63 32.05
N THR A 294 -4.99 -0.67 33.38
CA THR A 294 -4.21 -1.71 34.08
C THR A 294 -5.05 -2.63 34.96
N LEU A 295 -6.25 -2.18 35.32
CA LEU A 295 -7.23 -2.91 36.10
C LEU A 295 -8.65 -2.50 35.69
N LEU A 296 -9.61 -3.42 35.81
CA LEU A 296 -11.04 -3.12 35.71
C LEU A 296 -11.67 -3.25 37.12
N PRO A 297 -12.03 -2.15 37.78
CA PRO A 297 -12.61 -2.17 39.12
C PRO A 297 -14.11 -2.49 39.08
N ALA A 298 -14.67 -2.91 40.22
CA ALA A 298 -16.10 -3.12 40.39
C ALA A 298 -16.93 -1.92 39.92
N GLY A 299 -17.97 -2.17 39.12
CA GLY A 299 -18.91 -1.14 38.65
C GLY A 299 -18.35 -0.09 37.68
N ILE A 300 -17.22 -0.33 36.99
CA ILE A 300 -16.67 0.63 36.00
C ILE A 300 -17.66 1.02 34.89
N PHE A 301 -18.62 0.13 34.58
CA PHE A 301 -19.69 0.36 33.61
C PHE A 301 -21.06 0.67 34.25
N ASP A 302 -21.12 1.00 35.55
CA ASP A 302 -22.37 1.41 36.22
C ASP A 302 -23.05 2.55 35.42
N HIS A 303 -24.37 2.46 35.26
CA HIS A 303 -25.23 3.32 34.43
C HIS A 303 -25.06 3.23 32.90
N LEU A 304 -24.36 2.20 32.39
CA LEU A 304 -24.28 1.90 30.96
C LEU A 304 -24.97 0.58 30.61
N GLU A 305 -25.67 0.53 29.48
CA GLU A 305 -26.22 -0.69 28.88
C GLU A 305 -25.40 -1.02 27.62
N ILE A 306 -24.50 -2.01 27.69
CA ILE A 306 -23.51 -2.29 26.65
C ILE A 306 -23.66 -3.70 26.06
N LYS A 307 -23.64 -3.82 24.73
CA LYS A 307 -23.69 -5.11 24.00
C LYS A 307 -22.31 -5.61 23.55
N ARG A 308 -21.37 -4.72 23.23
CA ARG A 308 -20.02 -5.06 22.76
C ARG A 308 -18.98 -4.17 23.44
N ILE A 309 -17.99 -4.78 24.08
CA ILE A 309 -16.87 -4.09 24.74
C ILE A 309 -15.56 -4.54 24.11
N HIS A 310 -14.74 -3.57 23.70
CA HIS A 310 -13.39 -3.78 23.18
C HIS A 310 -12.38 -3.15 24.15
N LEU A 311 -11.50 -3.97 24.71
CA LEU A 311 -10.50 -3.61 25.72
C LEU A 311 -9.11 -4.17 25.35
N SER A 312 -8.89 -4.47 24.06
CA SER A 312 -7.66 -5.09 23.60
C SER A 312 -6.47 -4.12 23.70
N SER A 313 -5.26 -4.66 23.70
CA SER A 313 -4.01 -3.89 23.61
C SER A 313 -3.85 -2.85 24.73
N ASN A 314 -4.41 -3.15 25.92
CA ASN A 314 -4.22 -2.38 27.13
C ASN A 314 -3.08 -3.04 27.97
N SER A 315 -3.06 -2.86 29.29
CA SER A 315 -2.12 -3.55 30.18
C SER A 315 -2.86 -4.18 31.37
N ILE A 316 -4.07 -4.69 31.11
CA ILE A 316 -4.99 -5.18 32.13
C ILE A 316 -4.44 -6.49 32.71
N LYS A 317 -4.22 -6.49 34.03
CA LYS A 317 -3.74 -7.65 34.81
C LYS A 317 -4.83 -8.24 35.67
N ASN A 318 -5.65 -7.38 36.24
CA ASN A 318 -6.69 -7.71 37.20
C ASN A 318 -8.04 -7.18 36.71
N VAL A 319 -9.05 -8.05 36.73
CA VAL A 319 -10.45 -7.70 36.49
C VAL A 319 -11.21 -8.12 37.74
N ASP A 320 -11.88 -7.17 38.38
CA ASP A 320 -12.70 -7.41 39.57
C ASP A 320 -13.93 -8.26 39.23
N ASP A 321 -14.36 -9.15 40.14
CA ASP A 321 -15.51 -10.04 39.93
C ASP A 321 -16.83 -9.29 39.68
N ASP A 322 -16.94 -8.04 40.15
CA ASP A 322 -18.10 -7.16 39.93
C ASP A 322 -17.82 -6.07 38.85
N ALA A 323 -16.76 -6.21 38.04
CA ALA A 323 -16.41 -5.21 37.01
C ALA A 323 -17.49 -5.02 35.93
N PHE A 324 -18.18 -6.10 35.54
CA PHE A 324 -19.26 -6.09 34.54
C PHE A 324 -20.67 -6.12 35.17
N ARG A 325 -20.80 -5.71 36.44
CA ARG A 325 -22.09 -5.68 37.14
C ARG A 325 -23.11 -4.83 36.38
N GLY A 326 -24.31 -5.36 36.18
CA GLY A 326 -25.39 -4.74 35.40
C GLY A 326 -25.38 -5.09 33.91
N LEU A 327 -24.35 -5.79 33.41
CA LEU A 327 -24.23 -6.22 32.01
C LEU A 327 -24.46 -7.74 31.81
N GLU A 328 -24.75 -8.48 32.89
CA GLU A 328 -24.81 -9.95 32.92
C GLU A 328 -25.74 -10.53 31.85
N ASP A 329 -26.92 -9.93 31.70
CA ASP A 329 -27.97 -10.38 30.79
C ASP A 329 -28.01 -9.58 29.46
N MET A 330 -26.93 -8.86 29.12
CA MET A 330 -26.88 -7.93 27.98
C MET A 330 -25.61 -8.00 27.11
N LEU A 331 -24.44 -8.28 27.70
CA LEU A 331 -23.16 -8.26 26.98
C LEU A 331 -23.03 -9.48 26.05
N GLU A 332 -22.93 -9.23 24.75
CA GLU A 332 -22.85 -10.26 23.69
C GLU A 332 -21.42 -10.51 23.22
N TYR A 333 -20.55 -9.50 23.29
CA TYR A 333 -19.18 -9.52 22.77
C TYR A 333 -18.22 -8.88 23.77
N LEU A 334 -17.13 -9.58 24.08
CA LEU A 334 -16.04 -9.09 24.92
C LEU A 334 -14.68 -9.41 24.27
N ASN A 335 -13.90 -8.37 23.99
CA ASN A 335 -12.53 -8.51 23.52
C ASN A 335 -11.53 -8.00 24.58
N LEU A 336 -10.66 -8.90 25.03
CA LEU A 336 -9.57 -8.71 25.99
C LEU A 336 -8.22 -9.18 25.40
N GLU A 337 -8.07 -9.20 24.08
CA GLU A 337 -6.82 -9.63 23.42
C GLU A 337 -5.65 -8.68 23.72
N ASN A 338 -4.40 -9.14 23.59
CA ASN A 338 -3.20 -8.32 23.83
C ASN A 338 -3.21 -7.64 25.22
N ASN A 339 -3.42 -8.40 26.29
CA ASN A 339 -3.37 -7.92 27.67
C ASN A 339 -2.43 -8.81 28.51
N ASP A 340 -2.23 -8.45 29.78
CA ASP A 340 -1.35 -9.17 30.71
C ASP A 340 -2.16 -10.15 31.62
N LEU A 341 -3.22 -10.79 31.10
CA LEU A 341 -4.10 -11.67 31.91
C LEU A 341 -3.46 -13.04 32.15
N PRO A 342 -3.29 -13.50 33.42
CA PRO A 342 -2.71 -14.80 33.74
C PRO A 342 -3.71 -15.97 33.63
N SER A 343 -5.01 -15.66 33.59
CA SER A 343 -6.12 -16.62 33.50
C SER A 343 -7.38 -15.94 32.96
N VAL A 344 -8.37 -16.73 32.53
CA VAL A 344 -9.71 -16.21 32.22
C VAL A 344 -10.31 -15.55 33.47
N PRO A 345 -10.80 -14.29 33.42
CA PRO A 345 -11.29 -13.61 34.62
C PRO A 345 -12.60 -14.19 35.18
N GLY A 346 -12.71 -14.28 36.51
CA GLY A 346 -13.89 -14.77 37.22
C GLY A 346 -15.18 -14.02 36.87
N ALA A 347 -15.09 -12.70 36.72
CA ALA A 347 -16.18 -11.81 36.29
C ALA A 347 -16.92 -12.27 35.01
N VAL A 348 -16.21 -12.93 34.08
CA VAL A 348 -16.78 -13.39 32.80
C VAL A 348 -17.83 -14.49 33.03
N SER A 349 -17.70 -15.29 34.09
CA SER A 349 -18.62 -16.40 34.40
C SER A 349 -20.09 -15.99 34.60
N ARG A 350 -20.36 -14.70 34.89
CA ARG A 350 -21.71 -14.19 35.13
C ARG A 350 -22.40 -13.66 33.86
N LEU A 351 -21.70 -13.58 32.73
CA LEU A 351 -22.17 -12.94 31.49
C LEU A 351 -23.06 -13.88 30.66
N ARG A 352 -24.27 -14.16 31.13
CA ARG A 352 -25.24 -15.10 30.55
C ARG A 352 -25.53 -14.93 29.05
N LYS A 353 -25.35 -13.74 28.46
CA LYS A 353 -25.56 -13.49 27.01
C LYS A 353 -24.32 -13.56 26.14
N LEU A 354 -23.14 -13.81 26.71
CA LEU A 354 -21.89 -13.74 25.98
C LEU A 354 -21.85 -14.76 24.83
N SER A 355 -21.70 -14.23 23.62
CA SER A 355 -21.71 -14.99 22.36
C SER A 355 -20.34 -14.97 21.67
N TYR A 356 -19.49 -13.99 21.97
CA TYR A 356 -18.15 -13.84 21.40
C TYR A 356 -17.16 -13.44 22.49
N LEU A 357 -16.11 -14.25 22.69
CA LEU A 357 -15.08 -14.02 23.69
C LEU A 357 -13.68 -14.11 23.06
N TYR A 358 -12.91 -13.03 23.14
CA TYR A 358 -11.57 -12.95 22.59
C TYR A 358 -10.54 -12.69 23.69
N LEU A 359 -9.60 -13.61 23.84
CA LEU A 359 -8.58 -13.68 24.91
C LEU A 359 -7.19 -14.00 24.35
N ALA A 360 -6.98 -13.84 23.04
CA ALA A 360 -5.69 -14.11 22.42
C ALA A 360 -4.56 -13.18 22.91
N ASN A 361 -3.32 -13.64 22.84
CA ASN A 361 -2.13 -12.91 23.26
C ASN A 361 -2.25 -12.40 24.72
N ASN A 362 -2.40 -13.37 25.63
CA ASN A 362 -2.38 -13.21 27.08
C ASN A 362 -1.47 -14.31 27.68
N ASP A 363 -1.30 -14.33 29.00
CA ASP A 363 -0.46 -15.31 29.71
C ASP A 363 -1.24 -16.56 30.20
N ILE A 364 -2.40 -16.87 29.59
CA ILE A 364 -3.32 -17.93 30.06
C ILE A 364 -2.69 -19.31 29.85
N ARG A 365 -2.60 -20.08 30.94
CA ARG A 365 -2.09 -21.48 30.94
C ARG A 365 -3.17 -22.52 31.19
N ASN A 366 -4.08 -22.22 32.11
CA ASN A 366 -5.16 -23.10 32.55
C ASN A 366 -6.49 -22.35 32.54
N ILE A 367 -7.58 -23.09 32.31
CA ILE A 367 -8.96 -22.60 32.30
C ILE A 367 -9.76 -23.51 33.24
N SER A 368 -10.55 -22.95 34.17
CA SER A 368 -11.37 -23.79 35.06
C SER A 368 -12.54 -24.40 34.29
N GLY A 369 -12.96 -25.62 34.66
CA GLY A 369 -13.98 -26.36 33.91
C GLY A 369 -15.39 -25.73 33.93
N ASP A 370 -15.64 -24.83 34.87
CA ASP A 370 -16.94 -24.19 35.13
C ASP A 370 -17.06 -22.75 34.60
N ILE A 371 -15.96 -22.11 34.18
CA ILE A 371 -15.93 -20.67 33.86
C ILE A 371 -16.89 -20.27 32.71
N PHE A 372 -17.21 -21.20 31.80
CA PHE A 372 -18.13 -20.99 30.69
C PHE A 372 -19.56 -21.54 30.94
N HIS A 373 -19.86 -22.08 32.13
CA HIS A 373 -21.13 -22.82 32.35
C HIS A 373 -22.41 -22.02 32.14
N GLU A 374 -22.45 -20.74 32.51
CA GLU A 374 -23.66 -19.89 32.43
C GLU A 374 -23.96 -19.38 31.00
N PHE A 375 -22.97 -19.37 30.11
CA PHE A 375 -23.10 -18.81 28.75
C PHE A 375 -22.62 -19.73 27.62
N GLY A 376 -22.09 -20.92 27.92
CA GLY A 376 -21.58 -21.86 26.92
C GLY A 376 -22.61 -22.23 25.84
N GLU A 377 -23.90 -22.34 26.19
CA GLU A 377 -24.98 -22.58 25.22
C GLU A 377 -25.23 -21.39 24.27
N ASN A 378 -24.70 -20.20 24.56
CA ASN A 378 -24.79 -18.99 23.74
C ASN A 378 -23.49 -18.66 23.00
N LEU A 379 -22.35 -19.21 23.44
CA LEU A 379 -21.03 -18.93 22.89
C LEU A 379 -20.91 -19.45 21.46
N ARG A 380 -20.59 -18.55 20.51
CA ARG A 380 -20.45 -18.83 19.07
C ARG A 380 -19.01 -18.72 18.58
N ALA A 381 -18.19 -17.86 19.19
CA ALA A 381 -16.78 -17.74 18.86
C ALA A 381 -15.92 -17.59 20.12
N LEU A 382 -14.79 -18.30 20.14
CA LEU A 382 -13.80 -18.25 21.21
C LEU A 382 -12.38 -18.19 20.62
N SER A 383 -11.66 -17.13 20.96
CA SER A 383 -10.24 -16.97 20.60
C SER A 383 -9.37 -17.08 21.85
N LEU A 384 -8.55 -18.13 21.91
CA LEU A 384 -7.54 -18.39 22.95
C LEU A 384 -6.13 -18.49 22.33
N ALA A 385 -5.95 -17.91 21.14
CA ALA A 385 -4.69 -18.01 20.41
C ALA A 385 -3.54 -17.27 21.12
N THR A 386 -2.29 -17.62 20.82
CA THR A 386 -1.10 -16.91 21.38
C THR A 386 -1.15 -16.88 22.91
N ASN A 387 -1.43 -18.03 23.52
CA ASN A 387 -1.43 -18.23 24.97
C ASN A 387 -0.43 -19.36 25.31
N SER A 388 -0.51 -19.95 26.51
CA SER A 388 0.35 -21.07 26.94
C SER A 388 -0.47 -22.31 27.31
N LEU A 389 -1.47 -22.67 26.50
CA LEU A 389 -2.24 -23.90 26.68
C LEU A 389 -1.46 -25.12 26.19
N ASP A 390 -1.26 -26.13 27.04
CA ASP A 390 -0.54 -27.37 26.71
C ASP A 390 -1.44 -28.47 26.10
N ALA A 391 -2.77 -28.31 26.21
CA ALA A 391 -3.81 -29.23 25.71
C ALA A 391 -5.13 -28.48 25.40
N VAL A 392 -6.06 -29.13 24.70
CA VAL A 392 -7.42 -28.61 24.47
C VAL A 392 -8.17 -28.52 25.82
N PRO A 393 -8.82 -27.39 26.18
CA PRO A 393 -9.47 -27.21 27.47
C PRO A 393 -10.88 -27.86 27.53
N VAL A 394 -10.96 -29.17 27.27
CA VAL A 394 -12.20 -29.94 27.08
C VAL A 394 -13.21 -29.75 28.23
N ALA A 395 -12.75 -29.70 29.47
CA ALA A 395 -13.64 -29.52 30.63
C ALA A 395 -14.46 -28.22 30.55
N ALA A 396 -13.83 -27.10 30.20
CA ALA A 396 -14.47 -25.80 30.06
C ALA A 396 -15.38 -25.73 28.81
N LEU A 397 -14.98 -26.41 27.73
CA LEU A 397 -15.71 -26.41 26.45
C LEU A 397 -16.90 -27.39 26.44
N SER A 398 -17.03 -28.27 27.44
CA SER A 398 -18.04 -29.34 27.50
C SER A 398 -19.50 -28.90 27.34
N ARG A 399 -19.83 -27.63 27.64
CA ARG A 399 -21.16 -27.02 27.44
C ARG A 399 -21.26 -26.08 26.23
N CYS A 400 -20.19 -25.87 25.47
CA CYS A 400 -20.11 -24.93 24.36
C CYS A 400 -20.65 -25.51 23.03
N GLN A 401 -21.81 -26.17 23.08
CA GLN A 401 -22.35 -26.96 21.95
C GLN A 401 -22.67 -26.15 20.69
N ARG A 402 -22.93 -24.84 20.84
CA ARG A 402 -23.22 -23.90 19.74
C ARG A 402 -22.00 -23.11 19.25
N LEU A 403 -20.79 -23.48 19.69
CA LEU A 403 -19.56 -22.82 19.28
C LEU A 403 -19.27 -23.12 17.81
N LEU A 404 -19.28 -22.09 16.97
CA LEU A 404 -19.05 -22.19 15.52
C LEU A 404 -17.57 -22.01 15.16
N HIS A 405 -16.83 -21.20 15.92
CA HIS A 405 -15.43 -20.89 15.66
C HIS A 405 -14.58 -20.98 16.93
N LEU A 406 -13.57 -21.85 16.89
CA LEU A 406 -12.58 -22.02 17.95
C LEU A 406 -11.16 -21.78 17.41
N ASN A 407 -10.48 -20.78 17.97
CA ASN A 407 -9.08 -20.49 17.64
C ASN A 407 -8.16 -20.81 18.83
N LEU A 408 -7.38 -21.88 18.68
CA LEU A 408 -6.38 -22.38 19.62
C LEU A 408 -4.95 -22.26 19.05
N GLY A 409 -4.74 -21.52 17.96
CA GLY A 409 -3.44 -21.39 17.33
C GLY A 409 -2.40 -20.70 18.21
N TYR A 410 -1.09 -20.86 17.92
CA TYR A 410 -0.01 -20.25 18.72
C TYR A 410 -0.05 -20.62 20.21
N ASN A 411 -0.33 -21.89 20.51
CA ASN A 411 -0.27 -22.45 21.86
C ASN A 411 0.79 -23.58 21.92
N LYS A 412 0.78 -24.37 22.99
CA LYS A 412 1.70 -25.49 23.24
C LYS A 412 1.00 -26.85 23.17
N ILE A 413 -0.11 -26.94 22.44
CA ILE A 413 -0.89 -28.17 22.33
C ILE A 413 -0.03 -29.24 21.63
N SER A 414 0.26 -30.33 22.35
CA SER A 414 1.18 -31.39 21.91
C SER A 414 0.49 -32.67 21.45
N TYR A 415 -0.75 -32.88 21.88
CA TYR A 415 -1.59 -34.00 21.48
C TYR A 415 -3.06 -33.60 21.44
N ILE A 416 -3.85 -34.41 20.75
CA ILE A 416 -5.32 -34.42 20.77
C ILE A 416 -5.73 -35.88 20.96
N GLN A 417 -6.74 -36.15 21.77
CA GLN A 417 -7.31 -37.47 22.01
C GLN A 417 -8.64 -37.62 21.26
N SER A 418 -8.94 -38.82 20.77
CA SER A 418 -10.28 -39.13 20.29
C SER A 418 -11.26 -38.98 21.46
N GLY A 419 -12.20 -38.05 21.34
CA GLY A 419 -13.08 -37.61 22.42
C GLY A 419 -12.99 -36.13 22.77
N ASP A 420 -11.87 -35.45 22.46
CA ASP A 420 -11.64 -34.04 22.85
C ASP A 420 -12.63 -33.05 22.22
N PHE A 421 -13.35 -33.47 21.17
CA PHE A 421 -14.33 -32.68 20.40
C PHE A 421 -15.76 -33.24 20.42
N GLU A 422 -16.10 -34.19 21.31
CA GLU A 422 -17.48 -34.74 21.42
C GLU A 422 -18.55 -33.69 21.82
N TRP A 423 -18.13 -32.54 22.33
CA TRP A 423 -19.01 -31.39 22.63
C TRP A 423 -19.25 -30.48 21.42
N ALA A 424 -18.47 -30.62 20.34
CA ALA A 424 -18.32 -29.63 19.27
C ALA A 424 -19.31 -29.79 18.10
N GLU A 425 -20.58 -30.11 18.39
CA GLU A 425 -21.57 -30.52 17.37
C GLU A 425 -21.84 -29.45 16.29
N ASP A 426 -21.86 -28.17 16.65
CA ASP A 426 -22.03 -27.05 15.72
C ASP A 426 -20.72 -26.42 15.21
N LEU A 427 -19.54 -26.95 15.57
CA LEU A 427 -18.25 -26.32 15.24
C LEU A 427 -17.97 -26.36 13.74
N GLU A 428 -17.81 -25.18 13.13
CA GLU A 428 -17.54 -25.02 11.69
C GLU A 428 -16.07 -24.68 11.40
N ILE A 429 -15.38 -23.97 12.30
CA ILE A 429 -13.99 -23.50 12.11
C ILE A 429 -13.12 -23.87 13.33
N LEU A 430 -12.04 -24.60 13.10
CA LEU A 430 -11.05 -25.00 14.10
C LEU A 430 -9.64 -24.63 13.67
N LEU A 431 -9.05 -23.65 14.36
CA LEU A 431 -7.67 -23.21 14.10
C LEU A 431 -6.72 -23.76 15.16
N LEU A 432 -5.89 -24.72 14.77
CA LEU A 432 -4.85 -25.37 15.59
C LEU A 432 -3.43 -25.03 15.09
N ARG A 433 -3.31 -24.06 14.18
CA ARG A 433 -2.04 -23.64 13.56
C ARG A 433 -1.00 -23.20 14.58
N ASN A 434 0.27 -23.48 14.31
CA ASN A 434 1.38 -23.12 15.19
C ASN A 434 1.21 -23.64 16.62
N ASN A 435 0.96 -24.94 16.74
CA ASN A 435 1.08 -25.70 17.98
C ASN A 435 2.28 -26.66 17.85
N ILE A 436 2.45 -27.55 18.82
CA ILE A 436 3.53 -28.56 18.82
C ILE A 436 2.97 -29.97 18.59
N LEU A 437 1.92 -30.08 17.77
CA LEU A 437 1.34 -31.37 17.38
C LEU A 437 2.34 -32.14 16.52
N THR A 438 2.60 -33.38 16.91
CA THR A 438 3.49 -34.30 16.17
C THR A 438 2.77 -35.51 15.58
N LYS A 439 1.59 -35.85 16.09
CA LYS A 439 0.82 -37.03 15.68
C LYS A 439 -0.69 -36.77 15.65
N LEU A 440 -1.39 -37.36 14.68
CA LEU A 440 -2.85 -37.45 14.65
C LEU A 440 -3.26 -38.93 14.61
N LYS A 441 -4.11 -39.34 15.57
CA LYS A 441 -4.58 -40.73 15.73
C LYS A 441 -5.92 -40.94 15.05
N ASP A 442 -6.36 -42.19 14.97
CA ASP A 442 -7.68 -42.61 14.52
C ASP A 442 -8.77 -41.74 15.16
N GLU A 443 -9.75 -41.28 14.35
CA GLU A 443 -10.91 -40.51 14.81
C GLU A 443 -10.56 -39.29 15.71
N THR A 444 -9.49 -38.53 15.39
CA THR A 444 -9.01 -37.42 16.24
C THR A 444 -10.04 -36.29 16.38
N PHE A 445 -10.78 -35.97 15.31
CA PHE A 445 -11.76 -34.87 15.28
C PHE A 445 -13.22 -35.33 15.49
N LYS A 446 -13.41 -36.55 16.00
CA LYS A 446 -14.72 -37.12 16.29
C LYS A 446 -15.55 -36.21 17.20
N GLY A 447 -16.80 -35.97 16.78
CA GLY A 447 -17.74 -35.06 17.44
C GLY A 447 -17.95 -33.75 16.68
N ALA A 448 -16.92 -33.22 16.00
CA ALA A 448 -16.97 -31.96 15.26
C ALA A 448 -17.65 -32.09 13.88
N LYS A 449 -18.84 -32.70 13.82
CA LYS A 449 -19.48 -33.19 12.59
C LYS A 449 -19.77 -32.11 11.53
N LYS A 450 -19.84 -30.83 11.91
CA LYS A 450 -20.08 -29.70 11.00
C LYS A 450 -18.81 -28.93 10.62
N LEU A 451 -17.63 -29.46 10.93
CA LEU A 451 -16.37 -28.76 10.71
C LEU A 451 -16.08 -28.57 9.22
N LYS A 452 -16.08 -27.32 8.76
CA LYS A 452 -15.82 -26.92 7.37
C LYS A 452 -14.38 -26.47 7.18
N GLU A 453 -13.77 -25.82 8.16
CA GLU A 453 -12.39 -25.32 8.08
C GLU A 453 -11.54 -25.88 9.22
N LEU A 454 -10.42 -26.52 8.84
CA LEU A 454 -9.41 -27.01 9.76
C LEU A 454 -8.03 -26.49 9.35
N SER A 455 -7.39 -25.70 10.23
CA SER A 455 -6.02 -25.23 10.02
C SER A 455 -5.05 -25.90 11.00
N LEU A 456 -4.19 -26.75 10.46
CA LEU A 456 -3.11 -27.48 11.14
C LEU A 456 -1.71 -26.97 10.73
N SER A 457 -1.65 -25.88 9.96
CA SER A 457 -0.41 -25.23 9.49
C SER A 457 0.60 -24.96 10.62
N PHE A 458 1.90 -24.97 10.32
CA PHE A 458 2.99 -24.71 11.29
C PHE A 458 3.03 -25.67 12.49
N ASN A 459 2.55 -26.89 12.34
CA ASN A 459 2.79 -28.00 13.27
C ASN A 459 3.95 -28.88 12.77
N HIS A 460 4.33 -29.89 13.56
CA HIS A 460 5.50 -30.75 13.27
C HIS A 460 5.06 -32.21 13.06
N LEU A 461 4.08 -32.42 12.19
CA LEU A 461 3.44 -33.72 12.00
C LEU A 461 4.44 -34.74 11.42
N THR A 462 4.54 -35.88 12.11
CA THR A 462 5.43 -37.01 11.79
C THR A 462 4.67 -38.31 11.52
N GLU A 463 3.49 -38.46 12.13
CA GLU A 463 2.66 -39.67 12.04
C GLU A 463 1.18 -39.27 11.95
N LEU A 464 0.53 -39.62 10.85
CA LEU A 464 -0.90 -39.49 10.67
C LEU A 464 -1.46 -40.90 10.49
N SER A 465 -2.48 -41.25 11.26
CA SER A 465 -3.27 -42.45 10.98
C SER A 465 -4.08 -42.30 9.69
N ASP A 466 -4.28 -43.40 8.97
CA ASP A 466 -5.12 -43.44 7.77
C ASP A 466 -6.57 -43.02 8.08
N ASP A 467 -7.03 -43.22 9.33
CA ASP A 467 -8.40 -42.90 9.81
C ASP A 467 -8.48 -41.62 10.67
N CYS A 468 -7.47 -40.73 10.63
CA CYS A 468 -7.41 -39.60 11.57
C CYS A 468 -8.48 -38.51 11.38
N PHE A 469 -9.02 -38.38 10.16
CA PHE A 469 -10.08 -37.43 9.82
C PHE A 469 -11.49 -38.05 9.79
N ILE A 470 -11.65 -39.31 10.19
CA ILE A 470 -12.97 -39.95 10.32
C ILE A 470 -13.79 -39.25 11.41
N GLY A 471 -15.04 -38.91 11.06
CA GLY A 471 -15.95 -38.06 11.82
C GLY A 471 -16.16 -36.66 11.20
N ILE A 472 -15.33 -36.23 10.25
CA ILE A 472 -15.41 -34.91 9.56
C ILE A 472 -15.22 -34.99 8.04
N GLU A 473 -15.09 -36.20 7.47
CA GLU A 473 -14.74 -36.45 6.07
C GLU A 473 -15.82 -36.02 5.06
N GLU A 474 -17.07 -35.92 5.51
CA GLU A 474 -18.20 -35.43 4.71
C GLU A 474 -18.46 -33.92 4.88
N SER A 475 -17.90 -33.25 5.89
CA SER A 475 -18.18 -31.84 6.20
C SER A 475 -17.03 -30.86 5.91
N LEU A 476 -15.80 -31.35 5.80
CA LEU A 476 -14.62 -30.49 5.63
C LEU A 476 -14.51 -29.92 4.20
N ASP A 477 -14.71 -28.60 4.08
CA ASP A 477 -14.56 -27.84 2.83
C ASP A 477 -13.12 -27.31 2.64
N ILE A 478 -12.41 -26.97 3.72
CA ILE A 478 -11.10 -26.29 3.72
C ILE A 478 -10.14 -26.99 4.69
N LEU A 479 -8.97 -27.41 4.18
CA LEU A 479 -7.89 -27.99 4.98
C LEU A 479 -6.57 -27.25 4.71
N GLU A 480 -6.03 -26.62 5.77
CA GLU A 480 -4.73 -25.95 5.71
C GLU A 480 -3.64 -26.73 6.47
N LEU A 481 -2.59 -27.08 5.73
CA LEU A 481 -1.43 -27.85 6.17
C LEU A 481 -0.12 -27.19 5.70
N SER A 482 -0.06 -25.85 5.64
CA SER A 482 1.16 -25.12 5.27
C SER A 482 2.24 -25.31 6.32
N PHE A 483 3.47 -25.66 5.95
CA PHE A 483 4.55 -25.97 6.92
C PHE A 483 4.11 -26.96 8.03
N ALA A 484 3.27 -27.95 7.73
CA ALA A 484 2.69 -28.83 8.74
C ALA A 484 3.47 -30.15 8.95
N PHE A 485 4.33 -30.54 8.02
CA PHE A 485 4.98 -31.86 8.01
C PHE A 485 6.49 -31.78 8.24
N ALA A 486 6.98 -32.66 9.13
CA ALA A 486 8.40 -32.90 9.34
C ALA A 486 9.00 -33.92 8.35
N THR A 487 8.14 -34.61 7.57
CA THR A 487 8.52 -35.60 6.55
C THR A 487 8.45 -35.00 5.13
N ASP A 488 9.00 -35.74 4.16
CA ASP A 488 8.98 -35.41 2.73
C ASP A 488 8.01 -36.28 1.91
N ILE A 489 7.23 -37.14 2.60
CA ILE A 489 6.25 -38.06 2.01
C ILE A 489 4.86 -37.43 2.04
N PHE A 490 4.20 -37.37 0.88
CA PHE A 490 2.82 -36.89 0.78
C PHE A 490 1.82 -37.86 1.46
N PRO A 491 0.95 -37.39 2.39
CA PRO A 491 0.12 -38.23 3.26
C PRO A 491 -1.19 -38.70 2.59
N GLN A 492 -1.10 -39.31 1.41
CA GLN A 492 -2.25 -39.65 0.56
C GLN A 492 -3.34 -40.47 1.27
N ARG A 493 -2.95 -41.45 2.10
CA ARG A 493 -3.91 -42.37 2.73
C ARG A 493 -4.83 -41.67 3.71
N ALA A 494 -4.26 -40.88 4.63
CA ALA A 494 -5.00 -40.09 5.60
C ALA A 494 -5.91 -39.03 4.95
N LEU A 495 -5.50 -38.43 3.82
CA LEU A 495 -6.31 -37.43 3.12
C LEU A 495 -7.42 -38.04 2.26
N ARG A 496 -7.30 -39.30 1.84
CA ARG A 496 -8.22 -39.99 0.90
C ARG A 496 -9.72 -39.95 1.28
N PRO A 497 -10.14 -39.98 2.57
CA PRO A 497 -11.55 -39.92 2.93
C PRO A 497 -12.24 -38.57 2.61
N LEU A 498 -11.49 -37.46 2.53
CA LEU A 498 -11.98 -36.08 2.50
C LEU A 498 -12.63 -35.69 1.15
N SER A 499 -13.71 -36.37 0.76
CA SER A 499 -14.27 -36.29 -0.60
C SER A 499 -14.96 -34.95 -0.94
N ASN A 500 -15.45 -34.23 0.07
CA ASN A 500 -16.12 -32.93 -0.11
C ASN A 500 -15.18 -31.72 -0.17
N LEU A 501 -13.87 -31.93 0.00
CA LEU A 501 -12.88 -30.86 0.12
C LEU A 501 -12.87 -29.94 -1.10
N LEU A 502 -13.12 -28.66 -0.87
CA LEU A 502 -13.05 -27.60 -1.88
C LEU A 502 -11.64 -27.02 -1.98
N TRP A 503 -10.98 -26.81 -0.85
CA TRP A 503 -9.72 -26.07 -0.76
C TRP A 503 -8.66 -26.88 0.01
N LEU A 504 -7.57 -27.23 -0.65
CA LEU A 504 -6.44 -27.96 -0.07
C LEU A 504 -5.15 -27.11 -0.12
N VAL A 505 -4.59 -26.80 1.05
CA VAL A 505 -3.38 -25.99 1.16
C VAL A 505 -2.24 -26.78 1.80
N LEU A 506 -1.17 -26.98 1.04
CA LEU A 506 -0.02 -27.83 1.36
C LEU A 506 1.32 -27.15 1.00
N ASP A 507 1.33 -25.82 0.88
CA ASP A 507 2.52 -25.06 0.55
C ASP A 507 3.60 -25.14 1.64
N ASN A 508 4.86 -24.89 1.24
CA ASN A 508 6.00 -24.83 2.15
C ASN A 508 6.23 -26.10 3.01
N ASN A 509 5.85 -27.27 2.49
CA ASN A 509 6.28 -28.56 3.03
C ASN A 509 7.51 -29.08 2.26
N ASN A 510 8.02 -30.26 2.61
CA ASN A 510 9.22 -30.82 1.98
C ASN A 510 8.91 -31.88 0.90
N PHE A 511 7.68 -31.94 0.37
CA PHE A 511 7.26 -33.03 -0.52
C PHE A 511 8.10 -33.11 -1.80
N GLN A 512 8.68 -34.28 -2.07
CA GLN A 512 9.52 -34.53 -3.26
C GLN A 512 8.75 -35.18 -4.41
N THR A 513 7.77 -36.03 -4.10
CA THR A 513 6.98 -36.82 -5.06
C THR A 513 5.53 -36.93 -4.61
N ILE A 514 4.63 -37.11 -5.57
CA ILE A 514 3.19 -37.32 -5.38
C ILE A 514 2.77 -38.46 -6.32
N GLU A 515 1.83 -39.32 -5.91
CA GLU A 515 1.27 -40.37 -6.80
C GLU A 515 0.22 -39.79 -7.76
N ALA A 516 0.08 -40.35 -8.96
CA ALA A 516 -0.87 -39.84 -9.97
C ALA A 516 -2.33 -39.85 -9.50
N THR A 517 -2.70 -40.77 -8.61
CA THR A 517 -4.07 -40.91 -8.05
C THR A 517 -4.29 -40.11 -6.76
N ALA A 518 -3.31 -39.32 -6.31
CA ALA A 518 -3.31 -38.68 -4.99
C ALA A 518 -4.49 -37.75 -4.73
N PHE A 519 -5.06 -37.14 -5.78
CA PHE A 519 -6.15 -36.17 -5.67
C PHE A 519 -7.51 -36.70 -6.13
N TYR A 520 -7.58 -37.96 -6.60
CA TYR A 520 -8.79 -38.50 -7.23
C TYR A 520 -10.01 -38.63 -6.29
N SER A 521 -9.81 -38.51 -4.98
CA SER A 521 -10.88 -38.41 -3.98
C SER A 521 -11.55 -37.03 -3.93
N PHE A 522 -10.86 -35.96 -4.33
CA PHE A 522 -11.29 -34.57 -4.13
C PHE A 522 -12.14 -34.06 -5.30
N GLN A 523 -13.33 -34.64 -5.46
CA GLN A 523 -14.16 -34.39 -6.64
C GLN A 523 -14.71 -32.96 -6.76
N ARG A 524 -14.78 -32.26 -5.62
CA ARG A 524 -15.27 -30.88 -5.51
C ARG A 524 -14.14 -29.85 -5.36
N LEU A 525 -12.88 -30.28 -5.56
CA LEU A 525 -11.70 -29.44 -5.36
C LEU A 525 -11.71 -28.25 -6.33
N ARG A 526 -11.71 -27.04 -5.76
CA ARG A 526 -11.65 -25.75 -6.46
C ARG A 526 -10.27 -25.10 -6.38
N TYR A 527 -9.57 -25.29 -5.27
CA TYR A 527 -8.27 -24.67 -5.02
C TYR A 527 -7.27 -25.71 -4.48
N ILE A 528 -6.10 -25.79 -5.11
CA ILE A 528 -4.97 -26.57 -4.60
C ILE A 528 -3.69 -25.75 -4.62
N ASN A 529 -2.95 -25.79 -3.51
CA ASN A 529 -1.66 -25.12 -3.40
C ASN A 529 -0.59 -26.07 -2.85
N LEU A 530 0.42 -26.32 -3.69
CA LEU A 530 1.60 -27.17 -3.46
C LEU A 530 2.89 -26.36 -3.64
N GLU A 531 2.80 -25.04 -3.54
CA GLU A 531 3.89 -24.11 -3.75
C GLU A 531 5.04 -24.28 -2.75
N SER A 532 6.28 -23.99 -3.17
CA SER A 532 7.47 -24.04 -2.32
C SER A 532 7.71 -25.39 -1.65
N ASN A 533 7.25 -26.48 -2.29
CA ASN A 533 7.66 -27.85 -2.01
C ASN A 533 8.95 -28.18 -2.79
N ARG A 534 9.30 -29.46 -2.87
CA ARG A 534 10.51 -29.96 -3.56
C ARG A 534 10.16 -30.84 -4.77
N LEU A 535 9.01 -30.62 -5.40
CA LEU A 535 8.51 -31.46 -6.50
C LEU A 535 9.42 -31.33 -7.73
N HIS A 536 10.06 -32.43 -8.13
CA HIS A 536 10.95 -32.49 -9.29
C HIS A 536 10.21 -32.73 -10.61
N TYR A 537 9.09 -33.44 -10.55
CA TYR A 537 8.21 -33.74 -11.68
C TYR A 537 6.76 -33.73 -11.21
N LEU A 538 5.84 -33.44 -12.13
CA LEU A 538 4.42 -33.64 -11.92
C LEU A 538 4.04 -35.01 -12.51
N PRO A 539 3.21 -35.83 -11.84
CA PRO A 539 2.68 -37.05 -12.44
C PRO A 539 1.76 -36.76 -13.63
N GLU A 540 1.81 -37.60 -14.66
CA GLU A 540 0.81 -37.59 -15.73
C GLU A 540 -0.61 -37.78 -15.17
N ARG A 541 -1.59 -37.06 -15.72
CA ARG A 541 -3.01 -37.18 -15.37
C ARG A 541 -3.36 -36.93 -13.90
N ILE A 542 -2.50 -36.23 -13.15
CA ILE A 542 -2.77 -35.86 -11.76
C ILE A 542 -4.05 -35.04 -11.59
N PHE A 543 -4.37 -34.21 -12.58
CA PHE A 543 -5.68 -33.57 -12.74
C PHE A 543 -6.37 -34.15 -13.98
N LEU A 544 -7.67 -34.39 -13.84
CA LEU A 544 -8.56 -34.94 -14.87
C LEU A 544 -9.90 -34.23 -14.77
N SER A 545 -10.45 -33.78 -15.90
CA SER A 545 -11.75 -33.09 -15.94
C SER A 545 -12.93 -33.98 -15.51
N SER A 546 -12.85 -35.28 -15.74
CA SER A 546 -13.83 -36.27 -15.25
C SER A 546 -13.77 -36.52 -13.74
N VAL A 547 -12.77 -35.98 -13.05
CA VAL A 547 -12.53 -36.19 -11.61
C VAL A 547 -12.55 -34.87 -10.83
N HIS A 548 -12.08 -33.77 -11.43
CA HIS A 548 -11.98 -32.45 -10.80
C HIS A 548 -12.71 -31.38 -11.64
N PRO A 549 -14.02 -31.53 -11.91
CA PRO A 549 -14.77 -30.61 -12.78
C PRO A 549 -14.85 -29.18 -12.22
N GLU A 550 -14.74 -29.00 -10.90
CA GLU A 550 -14.82 -27.71 -10.22
C GLU A 550 -13.46 -26.98 -10.06
N LEU A 551 -12.35 -27.53 -10.58
CA LEU A 551 -11.00 -27.01 -10.30
C LEU A 551 -10.75 -25.63 -10.92
N ARG A 552 -10.48 -24.61 -10.08
CA ARG A 552 -10.30 -23.19 -10.48
C ARG A 552 -8.87 -22.70 -10.37
N ASP A 553 -8.17 -23.09 -9.31
CA ASP A 553 -6.86 -22.53 -8.95
C ASP A 553 -5.85 -23.63 -8.64
N VAL A 554 -4.76 -23.67 -9.41
CA VAL A 554 -3.62 -24.57 -9.18
C VAL A 554 -2.35 -23.75 -8.95
N LYS A 555 -1.77 -23.84 -7.74
CA LYS A 555 -0.50 -23.20 -7.40
C LYS A 555 0.60 -24.25 -7.20
N LEU A 556 1.58 -24.23 -8.11
CA LEU A 556 2.75 -25.13 -8.18
C LEU A 556 4.06 -24.33 -8.21
N GLY A 557 4.03 -23.04 -7.89
CA GLY A 557 5.20 -22.16 -7.92
C GLY A 557 6.34 -22.61 -7.00
N TYR A 558 7.55 -22.15 -7.31
CA TYR A 558 8.79 -22.36 -6.54
C TYR A 558 9.08 -23.82 -6.17
N ASN A 559 8.70 -24.76 -7.04
CA ASN A 559 9.13 -26.16 -6.99
C ASN A 559 10.36 -26.37 -7.91
N PHE A 560 10.70 -27.62 -8.23
CA PHE A 560 11.82 -27.98 -9.10
C PHE A 560 11.39 -28.59 -10.43
N LEU A 561 10.14 -28.36 -10.86
CA LEU A 561 9.55 -28.94 -12.07
C LEU A 561 10.36 -28.56 -13.33
N GLU A 562 10.86 -29.56 -14.06
CA GLU A 562 11.65 -29.33 -15.28
C GLU A 562 10.80 -29.30 -16.58
N ALA A 563 9.58 -29.81 -16.52
CA ALA A 563 8.61 -29.87 -17.63
C ALA A 563 7.18 -29.95 -17.09
N ILE A 564 6.20 -29.70 -17.97
CA ILE A 564 4.78 -29.95 -17.73
C ILE A 564 4.41 -31.21 -18.53
N PRO A 565 4.00 -32.33 -17.92
CA PRO A 565 3.60 -33.53 -18.64
C PRO A 565 2.45 -33.29 -19.62
N GLU A 566 2.36 -34.11 -20.66
CA GLU A 566 1.25 -34.10 -21.62
C GLU A 566 -0.10 -34.32 -20.89
N PHE A 567 -1.13 -33.60 -21.33
CA PHE A 567 -2.49 -33.63 -20.78
C PHE A 567 -2.61 -33.32 -19.28
N SER A 568 -1.64 -32.62 -18.68
CA SER A 568 -1.69 -32.23 -17.25
C SER A 568 -2.82 -31.25 -16.95
N PHE A 569 -3.08 -30.30 -17.87
CA PHE A 569 -4.13 -29.29 -17.75
C PHE A 569 -4.96 -29.29 -19.03
N HIS A 570 -5.77 -30.34 -19.20
CA HIS A 570 -6.58 -30.58 -20.39
C HIS A 570 -8.07 -30.60 -20.04
N ASN A 571 -8.87 -29.79 -20.76
CA ASN A 571 -10.34 -29.77 -20.66
C ASN A 571 -10.89 -29.46 -19.25
N LEU A 572 -10.14 -28.67 -18.45
CA LEU A 572 -10.53 -28.24 -17.11
C LEU A 572 -11.38 -26.96 -17.22
N THR A 573 -12.69 -27.12 -17.43
CA THR A 573 -13.58 -26.02 -17.84
C THR A 573 -13.68 -24.87 -16.84
N GLU A 574 -13.58 -25.16 -15.53
CA GLU A 574 -13.63 -24.16 -14.46
C GLU A 574 -12.27 -23.52 -14.13
N LEU A 575 -11.17 -23.94 -14.75
CA LEU A 575 -9.81 -23.51 -14.38
C LEU A 575 -9.60 -22.04 -14.73
N ARG A 576 -9.34 -21.19 -13.72
CA ARG A 576 -9.19 -19.72 -13.82
C ARG A 576 -7.75 -19.25 -13.68
N SER A 577 -6.92 -19.94 -12.89
CA SER A 577 -5.51 -19.61 -12.76
C SER A 577 -4.59 -20.80 -12.54
N LEU A 578 -3.50 -20.80 -13.31
CA LEU A 578 -2.37 -21.72 -13.19
C LEU A 578 -1.09 -20.95 -12.84
N ASP A 579 -0.47 -21.27 -11.70
CA ASP A 579 0.80 -20.68 -11.27
C ASP A 579 1.92 -21.73 -11.23
N LEU A 580 2.90 -21.57 -12.12
CA LEU A 580 4.10 -22.38 -12.28
C LEU A 580 5.38 -21.52 -12.12
N THR A 581 5.27 -20.32 -11.55
CA THR A 581 6.36 -19.35 -11.38
C THR A 581 7.56 -19.95 -10.64
N GLY A 582 8.79 -19.60 -11.01
CA GLY A 582 9.99 -19.96 -10.23
C GLY A 582 10.38 -21.45 -10.27
N ASN A 583 9.86 -22.21 -11.25
CA ASN A 583 10.24 -23.60 -11.50
C ASN A 583 11.48 -23.69 -12.41
N ARG A 584 11.73 -24.86 -13.01
CA ARG A 584 12.89 -25.14 -13.87
C ARG A 584 12.47 -25.50 -15.31
N ILE A 585 11.25 -25.13 -15.71
CA ILE A 585 10.63 -25.52 -16.98
C ILE A 585 11.46 -24.98 -18.15
N LYS A 586 11.77 -25.84 -19.13
CA LYS A 586 12.66 -25.54 -20.27
C LYS A 586 11.93 -25.31 -21.60
N ILE A 587 10.83 -26.01 -21.82
CA ILE A 587 10.06 -26.02 -23.08
C ILE A 587 8.57 -26.00 -22.73
N LEU A 588 7.76 -25.30 -23.53
CA LEU A 588 6.30 -25.36 -23.48
C LEU A 588 5.77 -26.13 -24.70
N ASN A 589 5.16 -27.29 -24.47
CA ASN A 589 4.64 -28.19 -25.51
C ASN A 589 3.16 -27.88 -25.80
N SER A 590 2.66 -28.25 -26.98
CA SER A 590 1.24 -28.03 -27.38
C SER A 590 0.23 -28.73 -26.47
N ASP A 591 0.56 -29.91 -25.97
CA ASP A 591 -0.42 -30.81 -25.36
C ASP A 591 -0.46 -30.67 -23.81
N SER A 592 0.28 -29.71 -23.25
CA SER A 592 0.43 -29.54 -21.79
C SER A 592 -0.70 -28.73 -21.13
N ILE A 593 -1.18 -27.66 -21.81
CA ILE A 593 -2.23 -26.73 -21.32
C ILE A 593 -3.19 -26.41 -22.47
N MET A 594 -4.39 -27.00 -22.45
CA MET A 594 -5.35 -26.84 -23.53
C MET A 594 -6.81 -26.98 -23.11
N ASP A 595 -7.72 -26.38 -23.88
CA ASP A 595 -9.18 -26.46 -23.73
C ASP A 595 -9.69 -26.07 -22.34
N CYS A 596 -9.11 -25.02 -21.74
CA CYS A 596 -9.51 -24.47 -20.45
C CYS A 596 -10.20 -23.10 -20.66
N PRO A 597 -11.51 -23.06 -20.99
CA PRO A 597 -12.21 -21.84 -21.41
C PRO A 597 -12.17 -20.69 -20.42
N GLU A 598 -12.29 -20.96 -19.11
CA GLU A 598 -12.31 -19.93 -18.06
C GLU A 598 -10.91 -19.44 -17.61
N LEU A 599 -9.83 -19.88 -18.26
CA LEU A 599 -8.46 -19.64 -17.80
C LEU A 599 -8.01 -18.21 -18.06
N VAL A 600 -8.04 -17.37 -17.01
CA VAL A 600 -7.71 -15.93 -17.07
C VAL A 600 -6.20 -15.67 -16.95
N THR A 601 -5.49 -16.41 -16.09
CA THR A 601 -4.08 -16.12 -15.77
C THR A 601 -3.20 -17.37 -15.81
N ILE A 602 -2.14 -17.33 -16.63
CA ILE A 602 -1.04 -18.30 -16.61
C ILE A 602 0.24 -17.59 -16.15
N SER A 603 0.91 -18.16 -15.13
CA SER A 603 2.16 -17.65 -14.59
C SER A 603 3.31 -18.62 -14.82
N LEU A 604 4.20 -18.30 -15.76
CA LEU A 604 5.41 -19.06 -16.12
C LEU A 604 6.71 -18.24 -15.92
N ALA A 605 6.61 -17.11 -15.22
CA ALA A 605 7.74 -16.24 -14.91
C ALA A 605 8.84 -16.95 -14.09
N TYR A 606 10.07 -16.44 -14.14
CA TYR A 606 11.24 -16.97 -13.40
C TYR A 606 11.54 -18.47 -13.65
N ASN A 607 11.22 -18.98 -14.84
CA ASN A 607 11.55 -20.35 -15.26
C ASN A 607 12.86 -20.37 -16.08
N ARG A 608 13.07 -21.41 -16.89
CA ARG A 608 14.26 -21.57 -17.75
C ARG A 608 13.85 -21.78 -19.21
N ILE A 609 12.69 -21.25 -19.60
CA ILE A 609 12.06 -21.53 -20.90
C ILE A 609 12.92 -20.94 -22.01
N THR A 610 13.37 -21.79 -22.92
CA THR A 610 14.19 -21.40 -24.09
C THR A 610 13.40 -21.42 -25.41
N LYS A 611 12.32 -22.20 -25.47
CA LYS A 611 11.47 -22.37 -26.66
C LYS A 611 10.01 -22.58 -26.24
N MET A 612 9.10 -22.03 -27.03
CA MET A 612 7.67 -22.37 -27.04
C MET A 612 7.36 -23.12 -28.34
N GLU A 613 6.50 -24.13 -28.29
CA GLU A 613 6.04 -24.81 -29.49
C GLU A 613 4.84 -24.10 -30.13
N ARG A 614 4.54 -24.41 -31.40
CA ARG A 614 3.39 -23.82 -32.08
C ARG A 614 2.11 -24.37 -31.44
N ASN A 615 1.14 -23.50 -31.17
CA ASN A 615 -0.04 -23.84 -30.38
C ASN A 615 0.31 -24.42 -28.99
N ALA A 616 1.39 -23.95 -28.33
CA ALA A 616 1.71 -24.25 -26.93
C ALA A 616 0.57 -23.93 -25.94
N PHE A 617 -0.38 -23.12 -26.39
CA PHE A 617 -1.64 -22.82 -25.75
C PHE A 617 -2.74 -22.96 -26.80
N TYR A 618 -3.80 -23.72 -26.49
CA TYR A 618 -4.94 -23.92 -27.40
C TYR A 618 -6.25 -23.94 -26.60
N GLY A 619 -7.33 -23.41 -27.18
CA GLY A 619 -8.65 -23.43 -26.53
C GLY A 619 -8.72 -22.59 -25.25
N LEU A 620 -8.01 -21.45 -25.19
CA LEU A 620 -7.98 -20.52 -24.04
C LEU A 620 -8.62 -19.14 -24.36
N PRO A 621 -9.93 -19.07 -24.67
CA PRO A 621 -10.61 -17.86 -25.12
C PRO A 621 -10.67 -16.71 -24.10
N ASN A 622 -10.69 -16.98 -22.79
CA ASN A 622 -10.76 -15.94 -21.76
C ASN A 622 -9.39 -15.54 -21.17
N LEU A 623 -8.27 -15.99 -21.76
CA LEU A 623 -6.94 -15.68 -21.26
C LEU A 623 -6.67 -14.17 -21.32
N ARG A 624 -6.35 -13.58 -20.16
CA ARG A 624 -6.07 -12.15 -20.03
C ARG A 624 -4.61 -11.86 -19.73
N PHE A 625 -3.94 -12.74 -18.98
CA PHE A 625 -2.57 -12.51 -18.54
C PHE A 625 -1.69 -13.74 -18.76
N LEU A 626 -0.71 -13.62 -19.65
CA LEU A 626 0.35 -14.60 -19.86
C LEU A 626 1.70 -14.01 -19.44
N HIS A 627 2.28 -14.57 -18.38
CA HIS A 627 3.53 -14.12 -17.77
C HIS A 627 4.68 -15.06 -18.11
N LEU A 628 5.66 -14.55 -18.86
CA LEU A 628 6.87 -15.24 -19.29
C LEU A 628 8.14 -14.44 -18.97
N GLU A 629 8.05 -13.41 -18.14
CA GLU A 629 9.17 -12.59 -17.70
C GLU A 629 10.25 -13.40 -16.95
N PHE A 630 11.51 -12.96 -17.03
CA PHE A 630 12.67 -13.63 -16.41
C PHE A 630 12.85 -15.10 -16.86
N ASN A 631 12.71 -15.35 -18.16
CA ASN A 631 13.00 -16.64 -18.80
C ASN A 631 14.27 -16.56 -19.68
N LYS A 632 14.44 -17.48 -20.63
CA LYS A 632 15.60 -17.58 -21.53
C LYS A 632 15.19 -17.62 -23.01
N LEU A 633 14.05 -17.04 -23.36
CA LEU A 633 13.58 -16.96 -24.74
C LEU A 633 14.56 -16.11 -25.56
N THR A 634 14.99 -16.63 -26.72
CA THR A 634 15.81 -15.91 -27.71
C THR A 634 15.01 -15.51 -28.94
N THR A 635 13.88 -16.18 -29.18
CA THR A 635 12.92 -15.92 -30.25
C THR A 635 11.51 -15.87 -29.68
N LEU A 636 10.72 -14.87 -30.06
CA LEU A 636 9.26 -14.87 -29.84
C LEU A 636 8.57 -15.32 -31.12
N ASP A 637 7.67 -16.29 -31.03
CA ASP A 637 6.83 -16.72 -32.15
C ASP A 637 5.36 -16.39 -31.84
N LEU A 638 4.74 -15.53 -32.64
CA LEU A 638 3.36 -15.08 -32.40
C LEU A 638 2.32 -16.14 -32.81
N ASP A 639 2.68 -17.12 -33.66
CA ASP A 639 1.82 -18.29 -33.93
C ASP A 639 1.75 -19.26 -32.73
N ALA A 640 2.57 -19.08 -31.68
CA ALA A 640 2.43 -19.86 -30.44
C ALA A 640 1.26 -19.38 -29.55
N ILE A 641 0.69 -18.20 -29.85
CA ILE A 641 -0.40 -17.54 -29.12
C ILE A 641 -1.52 -17.05 -30.06
N SER A 642 -1.65 -17.64 -31.24
CA SER A 642 -2.82 -17.45 -32.11
C SER A 642 -4.06 -18.13 -31.52
N GLU A 643 -5.24 -17.60 -31.82
CA GLU A 643 -6.54 -18.21 -31.44
C GLU A 643 -6.78 -18.37 -29.92
N ILE A 644 -6.00 -17.66 -29.09
CA ILE A 644 -6.22 -17.52 -27.64
C ILE A 644 -6.44 -16.06 -27.24
N GLY A 645 -6.99 -15.87 -26.05
CA GLY A 645 -7.03 -14.57 -25.38
C GLY A 645 -8.34 -13.81 -25.56
N GLY A 646 -8.80 -13.23 -24.44
CA GLY A 646 -10.05 -12.48 -24.36
C GLY A 646 -9.87 -10.98 -24.64
N PRO A 647 -10.91 -10.16 -24.41
CA PRO A 647 -10.75 -8.72 -24.40
C PRO A 647 -9.71 -8.30 -23.35
N ASP A 648 -8.80 -7.42 -23.74
CA ASP A 648 -7.61 -7.02 -22.98
C ASP A 648 -6.53 -8.10 -22.74
N PHE A 649 -6.34 -9.06 -23.66
CA PHE A 649 -5.23 -10.01 -23.56
C PHE A 649 -3.86 -9.31 -23.54
N ALA A 650 -3.06 -9.65 -22.53
CA ALA A 650 -1.75 -9.07 -22.25
C ALA A 650 -0.66 -10.14 -22.12
N LEU A 651 0.44 -9.93 -22.84
CA LEU A 651 1.64 -10.77 -22.82
C LEU A 651 2.81 -10.00 -22.21
N ASN A 652 3.45 -10.58 -21.18
CA ASN A 652 4.75 -10.12 -20.68
C ASN A 652 5.85 -11.12 -21.02
N VAL A 653 6.82 -10.68 -21.82
CA VAL A 653 8.06 -11.43 -22.17
C VAL A 653 9.31 -10.59 -21.86
N SER A 654 9.20 -9.64 -20.93
CA SER A 654 10.33 -8.81 -20.49
C SER A 654 11.44 -9.61 -19.82
N TYR A 655 12.64 -9.04 -19.70
CA TYR A 655 13.80 -9.69 -19.06
C TYR A 655 14.09 -11.10 -19.61
N ASN A 656 13.99 -11.25 -20.92
CA ASN A 656 14.41 -12.43 -21.67
C ASN A 656 15.66 -12.08 -22.51
N ALA A 657 16.00 -12.90 -23.51
CA ALA A 657 17.11 -12.66 -24.42
C ALA A 657 16.62 -12.51 -25.88
N ILE A 658 15.36 -12.09 -26.09
CA ILE A 658 14.70 -12.10 -27.39
C ILE A 658 15.43 -11.15 -28.35
N SER A 659 15.87 -11.66 -29.49
CA SER A 659 16.51 -10.89 -30.56
C SER A 659 15.77 -10.98 -31.90
N ILE A 660 14.86 -11.94 -32.04
CA ILE A 660 14.05 -12.18 -33.24
C ILE A 660 12.57 -12.34 -32.81
N ILE A 661 11.68 -11.69 -33.53
CA ILE A 661 10.22 -11.87 -33.42
C ILE A 661 9.75 -12.43 -34.75
N ASN A 662 9.17 -13.63 -34.73
CA ASN A 662 8.45 -14.19 -35.88
C ASN A 662 7.03 -13.63 -35.85
N SER A 663 6.66 -12.86 -36.87
CA SER A 663 5.36 -12.20 -37.00
C SER A 663 4.16 -13.14 -37.05
N GLY A 664 4.39 -14.40 -37.46
CA GLY A 664 3.35 -15.40 -37.66
C GLY A 664 2.53 -15.17 -38.94
N GLY A 665 1.66 -16.13 -39.24
CA GLY A 665 0.66 -16.01 -40.30
C GLY A 665 -0.77 -15.80 -39.78
N LEU A 666 -0.96 -15.93 -38.46
CA LEU A 666 -2.26 -15.97 -37.79
C LEU A 666 -2.52 -14.69 -36.98
N MET A 667 -3.78 -14.33 -36.86
CA MET A 667 -4.22 -13.16 -36.09
C MET A 667 -4.38 -13.55 -34.61
N ASN A 668 -4.14 -12.61 -33.70
CA ASN A 668 -4.33 -12.78 -32.27
C ASN A 668 -4.95 -11.53 -31.61
N ASN A 669 -5.62 -11.73 -30.48
CA ASN A 669 -6.39 -10.71 -29.76
C ASN A 669 -5.53 -9.83 -28.83
N LEU A 670 -4.21 -9.74 -29.08
CA LEU A 670 -3.26 -9.15 -28.15
C LEU A 670 -3.41 -7.62 -28.10
N THR A 671 -3.74 -7.08 -26.92
CA THR A 671 -3.91 -5.63 -26.70
C THR A 671 -2.73 -4.99 -25.99
N ARG A 672 -1.94 -5.76 -25.23
CA ARG A 672 -0.76 -5.27 -24.50
C ARG A 672 0.42 -6.22 -24.68
N LEU A 673 1.55 -5.68 -25.12
CA LEU A 673 2.79 -6.44 -25.33
C LEU A 673 3.97 -5.74 -24.64
N ASP A 674 4.55 -6.41 -23.65
CA ASP A 674 5.78 -5.98 -22.98
C ASP A 674 6.97 -6.82 -23.48
N LEU A 675 7.80 -6.20 -24.31
CA LEU A 675 9.06 -6.70 -24.86
C LEU A 675 10.28 -5.99 -24.24
N SER A 676 10.10 -5.30 -23.11
CA SER A 676 11.15 -4.53 -22.45
C SER A 676 12.33 -5.38 -21.98
N PHE A 677 13.53 -4.78 -21.88
CA PHE A 677 14.73 -5.46 -21.39
C PHE A 677 15.04 -6.77 -22.13
N ASN A 678 15.06 -6.70 -23.46
CA ASN A 678 15.41 -7.79 -24.37
C ASN A 678 16.59 -7.36 -25.29
N ASN A 679 16.96 -8.19 -26.25
CA ASN A 679 18.10 -7.99 -27.15
C ASN A 679 17.67 -7.58 -28.58
N ILE A 680 16.51 -6.95 -28.75
CA ILE A 680 15.95 -6.61 -30.07
C ILE A 680 16.77 -5.48 -30.69
N SER A 681 17.35 -5.70 -31.87
CA SER A 681 18.11 -4.69 -32.62
C SER A 681 17.44 -4.23 -33.92
N HIS A 682 16.55 -5.05 -34.47
CA HIS A 682 15.85 -4.80 -35.74
C HIS A 682 14.38 -5.20 -35.62
N LEU A 683 13.49 -4.40 -36.20
CA LEU A 683 12.06 -4.66 -36.30
C LEU A 683 11.60 -4.52 -37.76
N PRO A 684 11.50 -5.62 -38.53
CA PRO A 684 10.93 -5.62 -39.88
C PRO A 684 9.54 -4.96 -39.97
N ALA A 685 9.16 -4.53 -41.17
CA ALA A 685 7.90 -3.80 -41.39
C ALA A 685 6.64 -4.63 -41.09
N ASP A 686 6.74 -5.97 -41.14
CA ASP A 686 5.67 -6.93 -40.94
C ASP A 686 5.63 -7.55 -39.52
N THR A 687 6.54 -7.13 -38.62
CA THR A 687 6.71 -7.74 -37.27
C THR A 687 5.41 -7.88 -36.48
N PHE A 688 4.52 -6.88 -36.55
CA PHE A 688 3.28 -6.81 -35.79
C PHE A 688 2.02 -6.97 -36.65
N TYR A 689 2.13 -7.59 -37.83
CA TYR A 689 1.01 -7.76 -38.76
C TYR A 689 -0.13 -8.61 -38.16
N GLY A 690 0.20 -9.65 -37.39
CA GLY A 690 -0.77 -10.53 -36.73
C GLY A 690 -1.43 -9.97 -35.45
N THR A 691 -1.06 -8.77 -35.00
CA THR A 691 -1.47 -8.18 -33.71
C THR A 691 -2.20 -6.84 -33.90
N PRO A 692 -3.34 -6.79 -34.63
CA PRO A 692 -3.97 -5.52 -35.07
C PRO A 692 -4.60 -4.69 -33.94
N ASP A 693 -4.89 -5.31 -32.79
CA ASP A 693 -5.63 -4.73 -31.67
C ASP A 693 -4.74 -4.26 -30.51
N LEU A 694 -3.41 -4.22 -30.73
CA LEU A 694 -2.45 -3.65 -29.78
C LEU A 694 -2.79 -2.20 -29.46
N LYS A 695 -3.03 -1.94 -28.17
CA LYS A 695 -3.21 -0.61 -27.54
C LYS A 695 -1.94 -0.11 -26.86
N ILE A 696 -1.15 -1.03 -26.28
CA ILE A 696 0.09 -0.71 -25.55
C ILE A 696 1.21 -1.61 -26.04
N LEU A 697 2.33 -1.01 -26.46
CA LEU A 697 3.56 -1.70 -26.85
C LEU A 697 4.75 -1.08 -26.12
N ASP A 698 5.45 -1.90 -25.32
CA ASP A 698 6.68 -1.51 -24.65
C ASP A 698 7.90 -2.24 -25.24
N LEU A 699 8.85 -1.45 -25.74
CA LEU A 699 10.11 -1.86 -26.35
C LEU A 699 11.32 -1.22 -25.62
N GLN A 700 11.14 -0.70 -24.39
CA GLN A 700 12.20 0.01 -23.67
C GLN A 700 13.43 -0.87 -23.40
N SER A 701 14.60 -0.25 -23.31
CA SER A 701 15.85 -0.93 -22.93
C SER A 701 16.18 -2.11 -23.86
N ASN A 702 16.05 -1.88 -25.17
CA ASN A 702 16.48 -2.78 -26.24
C ASN A 702 17.65 -2.14 -27.01
N PHE A 703 18.01 -2.70 -28.18
CA PHE A 703 19.12 -2.22 -29.01
C PHE A 703 18.67 -1.69 -30.38
N ILE A 704 17.43 -1.22 -30.51
CA ILE A 704 16.84 -0.76 -31.76
C ILE A 704 17.59 0.49 -32.27
N VAL A 705 18.11 0.43 -33.50
CA VAL A 705 18.87 1.53 -34.13
C VAL A 705 18.03 2.33 -35.13
N VAL A 706 17.04 1.68 -35.77
CA VAL A 706 16.26 2.24 -36.87
C VAL A 706 14.80 1.80 -36.76
N LEU A 707 13.88 2.73 -37.00
CA LEU A 707 12.45 2.45 -37.16
C LEU A 707 12.09 2.42 -38.66
N GLU A 708 11.88 1.23 -39.19
CA GLU A 708 11.51 1.03 -40.60
C GLU A 708 10.07 1.50 -40.85
N PRO A 709 9.78 2.20 -41.97
CA PRO A 709 8.41 2.55 -42.34
C PRO A 709 7.56 1.30 -42.53
N GLY A 710 6.41 1.25 -41.85
CA GLY A 710 5.48 0.11 -41.88
C GLY A 710 5.48 -0.73 -40.61
N THR A 711 6.58 -0.78 -39.85
CA THR A 711 6.69 -1.60 -38.61
C THR A 711 5.54 -1.37 -37.62
N PHE A 712 5.01 -0.15 -37.56
CA PHE A 712 3.94 0.24 -36.64
C PHE A 712 2.62 0.59 -37.34
N THR A 713 2.16 -0.22 -38.29
CA THR A 713 0.80 -0.08 -38.86
C THR A 713 -0.31 -0.55 -37.90
N LEU A 714 -0.26 -0.10 -36.65
CA LEU A 714 -1.12 -0.49 -35.53
C LEU A 714 -2.13 0.62 -35.23
N ARG A 715 -3.32 0.53 -35.85
CA ARG A 715 -4.33 1.60 -35.81
C ARG A 715 -4.92 1.86 -34.42
N HIS A 716 -4.94 0.83 -33.58
CA HIS A 716 -5.48 0.88 -32.21
C HIS A 716 -4.43 1.25 -31.14
N LEU A 717 -3.17 1.46 -31.52
CA LEU A 717 -2.10 1.70 -30.56
C LEU A 717 -2.22 3.10 -29.96
N GLU A 718 -2.37 3.15 -28.64
CA GLU A 718 -2.59 4.37 -27.86
C GLU A 718 -1.31 4.83 -27.14
N THR A 719 -0.47 3.86 -26.74
CA THR A 719 0.81 4.08 -26.04
C THR A 719 1.94 3.28 -26.68
N LEU A 720 3.05 3.97 -27.01
CA LEU A 720 4.26 3.37 -27.56
C LEU A 720 5.49 3.84 -26.77
N ASN A 721 6.15 2.91 -26.09
CA ASN A 721 7.39 3.15 -25.35
C ASN A 721 8.59 2.56 -26.11
N ILE A 722 9.51 3.40 -26.59
CA ILE A 722 10.78 3.00 -27.22
C ILE A 722 11.96 3.69 -26.50
N ARG A 723 11.79 3.99 -25.20
CA ARG A 723 12.82 4.60 -24.35
C ARG A 723 14.11 3.77 -24.31
N ASN A 724 15.26 4.40 -24.10
CA ASN A 724 16.53 3.74 -23.83
C ASN A 724 16.90 2.72 -24.93
N ASN A 725 16.90 3.19 -26.17
CA ASN A 725 17.30 2.45 -27.37
C ASN A 725 18.47 3.18 -28.06
N LYS A 726 18.81 2.81 -29.29
CA LYS A 726 19.97 3.33 -30.03
C LYS A 726 19.58 4.12 -31.27
N ILE A 727 18.39 4.73 -31.29
CA ILE A 727 17.83 5.42 -32.46
C ILE A 727 18.57 6.75 -32.69
N GLU A 728 19.30 6.86 -33.79
CA GLU A 728 20.06 8.09 -34.16
C GLU A 728 19.23 9.12 -34.93
N GLY A 729 18.14 8.68 -35.57
CA GLY A 729 17.26 9.53 -36.37
C GLY A 729 16.02 8.77 -36.84
N LEU A 730 14.98 9.54 -37.18
CA LEU A 730 13.70 9.01 -37.64
C LEU A 730 13.58 9.14 -39.16
N ARG A 731 13.02 8.13 -39.83
CA ARG A 731 12.71 8.22 -41.26
C ARG A 731 11.34 8.89 -41.44
N LYS A 732 11.11 9.41 -42.64
CA LYS A 732 9.75 9.81 -43.04
C LYS A 732 8.85 8.58 -42.94
N GLN A 733 7.66 8.73 -42.37
CA GLN A 733 6.68 7.66 -42.15
C GLN A 733 7.07 6.54 -41.15
N SER A 734 8.11 6.69 -40.32
CA SER A 734 8.41 5.70 -39.25
C SER A 734 7.24 5.42 -38.27
N PHE A 735 6.28 6.34 -38.14
CA PHE A 735 5.07 6.18 -37.32
C PHE A 735 3.76 6.16 -38.15
N HIS A 736 3.83 5.77 -39.42
CA HIS A 736 2.63 5.69 -40.26
C HIS A 736 1.72 4.53 -39.84
N GLY A 737 0.43 4.83 -39.66
CA GLY A 737 -0.60 3.89 -39.20
C GLY A 737 -1.01 4.05 -37.73
N LEU A 738 -0.25 4.81 -36.93
CA LEU A 738 -0.50 5.08 -35.51
C LEU A 738 -1.53 6.20 -35.27
N GLU A 739 -2.76 6.02 -35.78
CA GLU A 739 -3.77 7.10 -35.81
C GLU A 739 -4.40 7.43 -34.44
N LEU A 740 -4.50 6.46 -33.52
CA LEU A 740 -5.02 6.64 -32.15
C LEU A 740 -3.93 6.89 -31.09
N LEU A 741 -2.66 7.00 -31.48
CA LEU A 741 -1.56 7.15 -30.55
C LEU A 741 -1.65 8.47 -29.78
N GLN A 742 -1.75 8.38 -28.45
CA GLN A 742 -1.81 9.54 -27.56
C GLN A 742 -0.48 9.79 -26.83
N GLN A 743 0.28 8.73 -26.55
CA GLN A 743 1.52 8.76 -25.77
C GLN A 743 2.67 8.12 -26.55
N LEU A 744 3.76 8.87 -26.73
CA LEU A 744 4.97 8.40 -27.39
C LEU A 744 6.21 8.75 -26.56
N ASP A 745 6.94 7.72 -26.09
CA ASP A 745 8.23 7.89 -25.41
C ASP A 745 9.39 7.46 -26.33
N LEU A 746 10.23 8.43 -26.67
CA LEU A 746 11.47 8.30 -27.44
C LEU A 746 12.69 8.77 -26.63
N SER A 747 12.57 8.87 -25.30
CA SER A 747 13.63 9.36 -24.43
C SER A 747 14.83 8.43 -24.35
N GLU A 748 15.97 8.97 -23.91
CA GLU A 748 17.24 8.24 -23.77
C GLU A 748 17.67 7.52 -25.07
N ASN A 749 17.45 8.16 -26.21
CA ASN A 749 17.90 7.72 -27.53
C ASN A 749 19.03 8.64 -28.03
N GLN A 750 19.39 8.55 -29.31
CA GLN A 750 20.51 9.28 -29.89
C GLN A 750 20.08 10.28 -30.98
N ILE A 751 18.79 10.65 -31.00
CA ILE A 751 18.17 11.46 -32.05
C ILE A 751 18.82 12.84 -32.10
N ALA A 752 19.48 13.16 -33.22
CA ALA A 752 20.17 14.44 -33.39
C ALA A 752 19.33 15.51 -34.11
N GLN A 753 18.39 15.08 -34.97
CA GLN A 753 17.57 15.94 -35.82
C GLN A 753 16.19 15.29 -36.06
N LEU A 754 15.19 16.13 -36.30
CA LEU A 754 13.83 15.75 -36.69
C LEU A 754 13.47 16.42 -38.03
N LEU A 755 12.63 15.77 -38.83
CA LEU A 755 12.19 16.28 -40.12
C LEU A 755 10.94 17.17 -39.98
N THR A 756 10.68 18.03 -40.97
CA THR A 756 9.39 18.73 -41.09
C THR A 756 8.26 17.70 -41.21
N GLU A 757 7.11 17.97 -40.59
CA GLU A 757 5.95 17.06 -40.56
C GLU A 757 6.20 15.67 -39.91
N GLN A 758 7.28 15.48 -39.13
CA GLN A 758 7.69 14.15 -38.62
C GLN A 758 6.58 13.40 -37.85
N PHE A 759 5.73 14.12 -37.12
CA PHE A 759 4.64 13.55 -36.32
C PHE A 759 3.24 13.78 -36.92
N ARG A 760 3.12 14.29 -38.16
CA ARG A 760 1.86 14.77 -38.75
C ARG A 760 0.70 13.75 -38.82
N ASN A 761 1.02 12.47 -38.87
CA ASN A 761 0.00 11.41 -38.89
C ASN A 761 -0.58 11.11 -37.49
N LEU A 762 0.04 11.57 -36.41
CA LEU A 762 -0.30 11.26 -35.02
C LEU A 762 -1.34 12.27 -34.48
N LYS A 763 -2.53 12.27 -35.09
CA LYS A 763 -3.58 13.29 -34.88
C LYS A 763 -4.14 13.36 -33.45
N ASN A 764 -3.91 12.32 -32.66
CA ASN A 764 -4.33 12.21 -31.26
C ASN A 764 -3.16 12.30 -30.27
N LEU A 765 -1.93 12.58 -30.74
CA LEU A 765 -0.75 12.67 -29.88
C LEU A 765 -0.89 13.88 -28.95
N ARG A 766 -0.89 13.59 -27.65
CA ARG A 766 -1.04 14.54 -26.55
C ARG A 766 0.21 14.63 -25.68
N ILE A 767 0.96 13.53 -25.56
CA ILE A 767 2.15 13.43 -24.73
C ILE A 767 3.31 12.91 -25.57
N LEU A 768 4.38 13.70 -25.65
CA LEU A 768 5.59 13.36 -26.38
C LEU A 768 6.82 13.58 -25.49
N ASN A 769 7.55 12.51 -25.22
CA ASN A 769 8.82 12.54 -24.50
C ASN A 769 9.98 12.34 -25.47
N LEU A 770 10.81 13.38 -25.62
CA LEU A 770 12.03 13.40 -26.44
C LEU A 770 13.28 13.68 -25.57
N SER A 771 13.16 13.55 -24.25
CA SER A 771 14.26 13.86 -23.32
C SER A 771 15.49 12.96 -23.49
N GLY A 772 16.66 13.42 -23.07
CA GLY A 772 17.89 12.60 -23.12
C GLY A 772 18.36 12.25 -24.54
N ASN A 773 18.09 13.12 -25.51
CA ASN A 773 18.51 12.96 -26.91
C ASN A 773 19.62 13.98 -27.28
N LYS A 774 19.92 14.10 -28.58
CA LYS A 774 21.00 14.96 -29.11
C LYS A 774 20.46 16.15 -29.93
N ILE A 775 19.17 16.49 -29.78
CA ILE A 775 18.46 17.45 -30.63
C ILE A 775 18.97 18.87 -30.36
N ARG A 776 19.26 19.62 -31.43
CA ARG A 776 19.77 21.02 -31.35
C ARG A 776 18.73 22.08 -31.75
N SER A 777 17.76 21.69 -32.58
CA SER A 777 16.77 22.58 -33.20
C SER A 777 15.58 21.77 -33.70
N LEU A 778 14.40 22.38 -33.73
CA LEU A 778 13.18 21.80 -34.30
C LEU A 778 12.76 22.54 -35.59
N PRO A 779 12.29 21.84 -36.64
CA PRO A 779 11.62 22.46 -37.78
C PRO A 779 10.27 23.06 -37.37
N ARG A 780 9.86 24.16 -38.02
CA ARG A 780 8.60 24.87 -37.76
C ARG A 780 7.39 23.92 -37.70
N ASP A 781 7.23 23.08 -38.71
CA ASP A 781 6.01 22.29 -38.90
C ASP A 781 6.19 20.84 -38.39
N VAL A 782 7.08 20.62 -37.41
CA VAL A 782 7.39 19.26 -36.87
C VAL A 782 6.20 18.63 -36.13
N PHE A 783 5.38 19.45 -35.47
CA PHE A 783 4.21 19.05 -34.69
C PHE A 783 2.87 19.32 -35.40
N GLU A 784 2.89 19.71 -36.69
CA GLU A 784 1.68 20.01 -37.47
C GLU A 784 0.65 18.88 -37.36
N GLY A 785 -0.60 19.20 -37.03
CA GLY A 785 -1.69 18.22 -36.95
C GLY A 785 -1.74 17.36 -35.68
N THR A 786 -0.81 17.54 -34.74
CA THR A 786 -0.87 16.93 -33.39
C THR A 786 -1.72 17.77 -32.43
N LYS A 787 -1.95 17.27 -31.20
CA LYS A 787 -2.69 17.97 -30.14
C LYS A 787 -1.89 17.98 -28.83
N LEU A 788 -0.59 18.28 -28.91
CA LEU A 788 0.33 18.17 -27.78
C LEU A 788 -0.11 19.04 -26.60
N GLU A 789 -0.31 18.38 -25.46
CA GLU A 789 -0.61 18.97 -24.15
C GLU A 789 0.65 18.99 -23.27
N ILE A 790 1.47 17.94 -23.35
CA ILE A 790 2.70 17.75 -22.59
C ILE A 790 3.85 17.44 -23.56
N LEU A 791 4.92 18.24 -23.48
CA LEU A 791 6.11 18.07 -24.30
C LEU A 791 7.38 18.12 -23.44
N ASP A 792 8.14 17.02 -23.43
CA ASP A 792 9.44 16.97 -22.77
C ASP A 792 10.58 16.96 -23.80
N LEU A 793 11.40 18.00 -23.75
CA LEU A 793 12.59 18.25 -24.56
C LEU A 793 13.86 18.37 -23.67
N SER A 794 13.79 17.93 -22.41
CA SER A 794 14.90 18.08 -21.46
C SER A 794 16.13 17.22 -21.83
N ASN A 795 17.29 17.53 -21.25
CA ASN A 795 18.56 16.82 -21.51
C ASN A 795 18.87 16.67 -23.02
N ASN A 796 18.66 17.74 -23.78
CA ASN A 796 18.97 17.84 -25.21
C ASN A 796 20.10 18.86 -25.42
N LYS A 797 20.22 19.46 -26.60
CA LYS A 797 21.31 20.37 -26.98
C LYS A 797 20.78 21.68 -27.57
N PHE A 798 19.58 22.11 -27.18
CA PHE A 798 18.97 23.37 -27.60
C PHE A 798 19.74 24.57 -27.04
N THR A 799 20.12 25.52 -27.89
CA THR A 799 20.73 26.80 -27.47
C THR A 799 19.74 27.96 -27.44
N VAL A 800 18.55 27.77 -28.02
CA VAL A 800 17.44 28.73 -28.05
C VAL A 800 16.12 27.97 -27.92
N VAL A 801 15.08 28.64 -27.44
CA VAL A 801 13.72 28.08 -27.48
C VAL A 801 13.27 27.96 -28.94
N PRO A 802 12.75 26.80 -29.39
CA PRO A 802 12.35 26.60 -30.78
C PRO A 802 10.96 27.21 -31.08
N SER A 803 10.77 28.50 -30.79
CA SER A 803 9.49 29.22 -30.84
C SER A 803 8.66 29.01 -32.12
N PRO A 804 9.24 28.97 -33.34
CA PRO A 804 8.47 28.70 -34.56
C PRO A 804 7.77 27.34 -34.56
N SER A 805 8.31 26.35 -33.83
CA SER A 805 7.75 25.00 -33.72
C SER A 805 6.54 24.92 -32.78
N PHE A 806 6.37 25.93 -31.91
CA PHE A 806 5.28 25.96 -30.94
C PHE A 806 4.04 26.72 -31.45
N LEU A 807 4.10 27.41 -32.60
CA LEU A 807 2.98 28.19 -33.13
C LEU A 807 1.70 27.37 -33.30
N GLU A 808 1.81 26.16 -33.86
CA GLU A 808 0.67 25.26 -34.15
C GLU A 808 0.17 24.47 -32.94
N VAL A 809 0.92 24.42 -31.82
CA VAL A 809 0.54 23.67 -30.61
C VAL A 809 0.42 24.55 -29.36
N GLY A 810 0.76 25.83 -29.41
CA GLY A 810 0.77 26.73 -28.25
C GLY A 810 -0.59 26.89 -27.56
N TYR A 811 -1.69 26.64 -28.29
CA TYR A 811 -3.05 26.64 -27.75
C TYR A 811 -3.45 25.33 -27.04
N THR A 812 -2.86 24.18 -27.39
CA THR A 812 -3.05 22.90 -26.69
C THR A 812 -2.03 22.66 -25.58
N LEU A 813 -0.81 23.15 -25.75
CA LEU A 813 0.30 22.90 -24.83
C LEU A 813 0.02 23.53 -23.45
N ARG A 814 0.25 22.75 -22.40
CA ARG A 814 0.06 23.13 -20.99
C ARG A 814 1.34 22.96 -20.19
N ASP A 815 2.06 21.88 -20.43
CA ASP A 815 3.31 21.57 -19.74
C ASP A 815 4.47 21.45 -20.75
N LEU A 816 5.52 22.26 -20.56
CA LEU A 816 6.72 22.26 -21.38
C LEU A 816 7.97 22.12 -20.52
N ASN A 817 8.73 21.04 -20.76
CA ASN A 817 10.02 20.82 -20.12
C ASN A 817 11.17 21.03 -21.11
N LEU A 818 12.02 22.01 -20.83
CA LEU A 818 13.23 22.39 -21.57
C LEU A 818 14.48 22.34 -20.67
N ALA A 819 14.43 21.64 -19.53
CA ALA A 819 15.54 21.56 -18.60
C ALA A 819 16.79 20.88 -19.18
N ASP A 820 17.95 21.03 -18.54
CA ASP A 820 19.21 20.35 -18.90
C ASP A 820 19.62 20.58 -20.38
N ASN A 821 19.46 21.81 -20.84
CA ASN A 821 19.78 22.25 -22.20
C ASN A 821 20.85 23.37 -22.16
N PHE A 822 21.04 24.08 -23.28
CA PHE A 822 22.03 25.15 -23.40
C PHE A 822 21.40 26.50 -23.74
N VAL A 823 20.12 26.71 -23.43
CA VAL A 823 19.40 27.96 -23.73
C VAL A 823 20.05 29.12 -22.97
N ASP A 824 20.59 30.11 -23.69
CA ASP A 824 21.35 31.22 -23.10
C ASP A 824 20.63 32.58 -23.12
N HIS A 825 19.55 32.71 -23.90
CA HIS A 825 18.69 33.90 -23.93
C HIS A 825 17.19 33.57 -24.09
N LEU A 826 16.35 34.48 -23.61
CA LEU A 826 14.89 34.48 -23.78
C LEU A 826 14.39 35.88 -24.15
N ASP A 827 13.59 35.98 -25.20
CA ASP A 827 12.89 37.21 -25.59
C ASP A 827 11.37 37.08 -25.46
N SER A 828 10.63 38.16 -25.70
CA SER A 828 9.17 38.21 -25.63
C SER A 828 8.44 37.34 -26.67
N THR A 829 9.15 36.76 -27.63
CA THR A 829 8.63 35.86 -28.68
C THR A 829 8.96 34.38 -28.44
N ALA A 830 9.67 34.05 -27.36
CA ALA A 830 10.06 32.68 -27.00
C ALA A 830 8.87 31.70 -26.91
N PHE A 831 7.73 32.16 -26.39
CA PHE A 831 6.54 31.35 -26.16
C PHE A 831 5.31 31.99 -26.83
N PRO A 832 5.14 31.85 -28.15
CA PRO A 832 3.99 32.40 -28.87
C PRO A 832 2.70 31.65 -28.50
N THR A 833 1.56 32.34 -28.58
CA THR A 833 0.18 31.80 -28.41
C THR A 833 -0.05 30.95 -27.15
N SER A 834 0.81 31.08 -26.15
CA SER A 834 0.95 30.14 -25.04
C SER A 834 -0.30 30.01 -24.17
N GLN A 835 -0.60 28.77 -23.79
CA GLN A 835 -1.55 28.41 -22.74
C GLN A 835 -0.85 27.65 -21.58
N LEU A 836 0.47 27.76 -21.48
CA LEU A 836 1.27 27.02 -20.49
C LEU A 836 0.83 27.30 -19.05
N VAL A 837 0.69 26.21 -18.29
CA VAL A 837 0.44 26.15 -16.86
C VAL A 837 1.74 25.82 -16.12
N SER A 838 2.59 24.98 -16.72
CA SER A 838 3.93 24.64 -16.22
C SER A 838 5.02 24.88 -17.27
N LEU A 839 6.12 25.51 -16.85
CA LEU A 839 7.32 25.72 -17.67
C LEU A 839 8.57 25.41 -16.86
N ASN A 840 9.36 24.44 -17.34
CA ASN A 840 10.65 24.10 -16.76
C ASN A 840 11.80 24.48 -17.72
N LEU A 841 12.67 25.37 -17.25
CA LEU A 841 13.86 25.89 -17.91
C LEU A 841 15.12 25.64 -17.05
N ALA A 842 15.05 24.75 -16.06
CA ALA A 842 16.15 24.49 -15.15
C ALA A 842 17.42 24.00 -15.86
N HIS A 843 18.59 24.24 -15.27
CA HIS A 843 19.89 23.77 -15.76
C HIS A 843 20.12 24.12 -17.25
N ASN A 844 20.02 25.42 -17.54
CA ASN A 844 20.31 26.00 -18.85
C ASN A 844 21.49 26.98 -18.72
N ARG A 845 21.64 27.92 -19.65
CA ARG A 845 22.70 28.94 -19.66
C ARG A 845 22.16 30.36 -19.54
N LEU A 846 20.94 30.51 -19.03
CA LEU A 846 20.28 31.80 -18.90
C LEU A 846 21.08 32.67 -17.93
N THR A 847 21.50 33.84 -18.40
CA THR A 847 22.25 34.81 -17.60
C THR A 847 21.50 36.13 -17.45
N ILE A 848 20.80 36.59 -18.49
CA ILE A 848 19.98 37.80 -18.46
C ILE A 848 18.56 37.42 -18.84
N LEU A 849 17.59 37.84 -18.04
CA LEU A 849 16.16 37.75 -18.34
C LEU A 849 15.60 39.17 -18.49
N PRO A 850 15.34 39.63 -19.73
CA PRO A 850 14.60 40.85 -19.99
C PRO A 850 13.24 40.89 -19.27
N ASP A 851 12.83 42.08 -18.82
CA ASP A 851 11.58 42.29 -18.06
C ASP A 851 10.31 41.79 -18.79
N ASN A 852 10.37 41.62 -20.12
CA ASN A 852 9.27 41.15 -20.97
C ASN A 852 9.38 39.69 -21.44
N SER A 853 10.35 38.89 -20.97
CA SER A 853 10.55 37.49 -21.40
C SER A 853 9.33 36.58 -21.15
N PHE A 854 8.48 36.92 -20.16
CA PHE A 854 7.30 36.14 -19.79
C PHE A 854 5.96 36.81 -20.13
N VAL A 855 5.96 37.85 -20.99
CA VAL A 855 4.75 38.62 -21.34
C VAL A 855 3.58 37.78 -21.87
N SER A 856 3.88 36.66 -22.54
CA SER A 856 2.90 35.74 -23.13
C SER A 856 2.45 34.61 -22.19
N LEU A 857 2.94 34.56 -20.94
CA LEU A 857 2.75 33.43 -20.01
C LEU A 857 1.74 33.72 -18.88
N GLY A 858 0.75 34.58 -19.10
CA GLY A 858 -0.18 35.03 -18.05
C GLY A 858 -1.07 33.96 -17.39
N LYS A 859 -1.06 32.70 -17.88
CA LYS A 859 -1.73 31.54 -17.28
C LYS A 859 -0.81 30.65 -16.42
N LEU A 860 0.49 30.95 -16.37
CA LEU A 860 1.50 30.08 -15.76
C LEU A 860 1.30 30.01 -14.24
N LEU A 861 1.19 28.78 -13.71
CA LEU A 861 1.08 28.50 -12.28
C LEU A 861 2.40 27.99 -11.68
N SER A 862 3.24 27.33 -12.49
CA SER A 862 4.55 26.81 -12.07
C SER A 862 5.65 27.22 -13.03
N LEU A 863 6.72 27.83 -12.49
CA LEU A 863 7.92 28.23 -13.23
C LEU A 863 9.17 27.70 -12.52
N ASN A 864 9.96 26.90 -13.22
CA ASN A 864 11.28 26.47 -12.76
C ASN A 864 12.37 27.05 -13.67
N VAL A 865 13.26 27.86 -13.09
CA VAL A 865 14.44 28.45 -13.77
C VAL A 865 15.73 28.14 -13.01
N SER A 866 15.71 27.17 -12.10
CA SER A 866 16.83 26.75 -11.24
C SER A 866 18.09 26.39 -12.04
N GLN A 867 19.27 26.42 -11.43
CA GLN A 867 20.55 26.08 -12.05
C GLN A 867 20.87 26.95 -13.30
N ASN A 868 20.52 28.24 -13.24
CA ASN A 868 20.87 29.26 -14.24
C ASN A 868 21.49 30.48 -13.51
N VAL A 869 22.61 31.04 -13.96
CA VAL A 869 23.30 32.12 -13.22
C VAL A 869 22.66 33.48 -13.53
N LEU A 870 21.51 33.77 -12.88
CA LEU A 870 20.61 34.86 -13.23
C LEU A 870 21.07 36.25 -12.74
N GLN A 871 21.14 37.20 -13.67
CA GLN A 871 21.26 38.64 -13.45
C GLN A 871 20.01 39.32 -14.03
N ALA A 872 18.96 39.43 -13.23
CA ALA A 872 17.63 39.88 -13.67
C ALA A 872 16.99 40.89 -12.71
N ASN A 873 16.14 41.76 -13.25
CA ASN A 873 15.28 42.63 -12.44
C ASN A 873 13.97 41.91 -12.11
N PHE A 874 14.03 40.99 -11.14
CA PHE A 874 12.90 40.14 -10.74
C PHE A 874 11.59 40.88 -10.47
N LYS A 875 11.65 42.14 -10.01
CA LYS A 875 10.46 42.96 -9.74
C LYS A 875 9.62 43.20 -11.00
N GLU A 876 10.24 43.52 -12.13
CA GLU A 876 9.52 43.81 -13.38
C GLU A 876 9.24 42.52 -14.15
N LEU A 877 10.17 41.56 -14.13
CA LEU A 877 10.04 40.24 -14.75
C LEU A 877 8.76 39.48 -14.34
N PHE A 878 8.37 39.57 -13.06
CA PHE A 878 7.20 38.89 -12.52
C PHE A 878 5.88 39.66 -12.68
N HIS A 879 5.89 40.89 -13.22
CA HIS A 879 4.66 41.69 -13.42
C HIS A 879 3.63 40.98 -14.31
N TYR A 880 4.10 40.20 -15.29
CA TYR A 880 3.27 39.46 -16.23
C TYR A 880 2.80 38.08 -15.72
N LEU A 881 3.19 37.68 -14.50
CA LEU A 881 2.88 36.37 -13.91
C LEU A 881 2.05 36.47 -12.60
N PRO A 882 0.92 37.21 -12.57
CA PRO A 882 0.15 37.42 -11.33
C PRO A 882 -0.53 36.15 -10.79
N GLY A 883 -0.68 35.11 -11.62
CA GLY A 883 -1.24 33.80 -11.24
C GLY A 883 -0.21 32.80 -10.71
N LEU A 884 1.09 33.12 -10.66
CA LEU A 884 2.14 32.17 -10.34
C LEU A 884 2.04 31.69 -8.88
N ARG A 885 1.98 30.38 -8.69
CA ARG A 885 1.85 29.70 -7.38
C ARG A 885 3.13 28.99 -6.94
N GLN A 886 3.94 28.55 -7.88
CA GLN A 886 5.19 27.84 -7.63
C GLN A 886 6.35 28.49 -8.41
N LEU A 887 7.43 28.81 -7.71
CA LEU A 887 8.62 29.41 -8.28
C LEU A 887 9.87 28.72 -7.76
N TYR A 888 10.67 28.16 -8.67
CA TYR A 888 11.92 27.49 -8.35
C TYR A 888 13.11 28.27 -8.93
N LEU A 889 13.96 28.77 -8.03
CA LEU A 889 15.13 29.62 -8.23
C LEU A 889 16.39 28.99 -7.59
N ALA A 890 16.41 27.67 -7.42
CA ALA A 890 17.50 26.98 -6.74
C ALA A 890 18.80 27.04 -7.57
N ASN A 891 19.96 27.21 -6.95
CA ASN A 891 21.27 27.33 -7.61
C ASN A 891 21.29 28.36 -8.76
N CYS A 892 20.68 29.53 -8.52
CA CYS A 892 20.68 30.63 -9.48
C CYS A 892 21.83 31.63 -9.30
N GLY A 893 22.75 31.37 -8.36
CA GLY A 893 23.85 32.28 -8.01
C GLY A 893 23.43 33.50 -7.19
N LEU A 894 22.23 33.49 -6.60
CA LEU A 894 21.69 34.57 -5.79
C LEU A 894 22.50 34.73 -4.50
N LYS A 895 22.77 35.98 -4.10
CA LYS A 895 23.40 36.32 -2.80
C LYS A 895 22.41 36.88 -1.79
N ASP A 896 21.34 37.47 -2.29
CA ASP A 896 20.25 38.07 -1.53
C ASP A 896 18.94 37.51 -2.10
N ILE A 897 17.92 37.42 -1.26
CA ILE A 897 16.56 37.10 -1.73
C ILE A 897 16.04 38.29 -2.56
N PRO A 898 15.57 38.08 -3.81
CA PRO A 898 15.04 39.15 -4.63
C PRO A 898 13.67 39.63 -4.13
N LEU A 899 13.28 40.87 -4.48
CA LEU A 899 11.93 41.35 -4.19
C LEU A 899 10.93 40.77 -5.20
N LEU A 900 10.10 39.83 -4.73
CA LEU A 900 9.12 39.11 -5.54
C LEU A 900 7.70 39.69 -5.34
N PRO A 901 7.10 40.41 -6.30
CA PRO A 901 5.74 40.97 -6.18
C PRO A 901 4.65 39.93 -6.47
N LEU A 902 4.79 38.72 -5.91
CA LEU A 902 3.95 37.55 -6.21
C LEU A 902 3.07 37.22 -5.00
N MET A 903 1.88 37.82 -4.93
CA MET A 903 0.97 37.67 -3.78
C MET A 903 0.39 36.25 -3.65
N ASN A 904 0.18 35.56 -4.77
CA ASN A 904 -0.41 34.22 -4.83
C ASN A 904 0.64 33.08 -4.75
N LEU A 905 1.88 33.39 -4.32
CA LEU A 905 2.98 32.42 -4.33
C LEU A 905 2.92 31.52 -3.09
N ASN A 906 2.74 30.23 -3.33
CA ASN A 906 2.56 29.21 -2.29
C ASN A 906 3.85 28.41 -2.05
N VAL A 907 4.64 28.19 -3.10
CA VAL A 907 5.91 27.44 -3.08
C VAL A 907 7.04 28.31 -3.62
N LEU A 908 8.08 28.49 -2.81
CA LEU A 908 9.31 29.18 -3.20
C LEU A 908 10.52 28.33 -2.84
N ASP A 909 11.27 27.91 -3.87
CA ASP A 909 12.56 27.24 -3.72
C ASP A 909 13.70 28.19 -4.08
N LEU A 910 14.55 28.46 -3.10
CA LEU A 910 15.74 29.32 -3.19
C LEU A 910 17.02 28.53 -2.85
N SER A 911 16.96 27.21 -2.75
CA SER A 911 18.05 26.34 -2.31
C SER A 911 19.32 26.46 -3.17
N PHE A 912 20.47 26.05 -2.64
CA PHE A 912 21.77 25.96 -3.31
C PHE A 912 22.28 27.30 -3.87
N ASN A 913 21.83 28.42 -3.31
CA ASN A 913 22.32 29.75 -3.61
C ASN A 913 23.41 30.15 -2.58
N TYR A 914 23.71 31.44 -2.52
CA TYR A 914 24.68 32.03 -1.59
C TYR A 914 23.98 32.98 -0.61
N ILE A 915 22.73 32.69 -0.24
CA ILE A 915 21.91 33.58 0.60
C ILE A 915 22.41 33.51 2.05
N ASP A 916 22.86 34.64 2.59
CA ASP A 916 23.38 34.72 3.97
C ASP A 916 22.38 35.28 5.00
N SER A 917 21.30 35.91 4.52
CA SER A 917 20.35 36.65 5.36
C SER A 917 18.94 36.73 4.75
N THR A 918 17.93 36.90 5.61
CA THR A 918 16.51 36.92 5.22
C THR A 918 15.79 38.17 5.78
N PRO A 919 15.94 39.36 5.17
CA PRO A 919 15.34 40.57 5.71
C PRO A 919 13.83 40.62 5.43
N ASP A 920 13.03 41.13 6.39
CA ASP A 920 11.56 41.15 6.32
C ASP A 920 10.98 41.79 5.03
N LYS A 921 11.68 42.79 4.48
CA LYS A 921 11.25 43.55 3.29
C LYS A 921 11.09 42.66 2.06
N GLN A 922 11.93 41.64 1.91
CA GLN A 922 11.90 40.69 0.79
C GLN A 922 10.63 39.83 0.82
N PHE A 923 10.11 39.53 2.02
CA PHE A 923 8.92 38.70 2.25
C PHE A 923 7.63 39.52 2.46
N GLN A 924 7.62 40.81 2.10
CA GLN A 924 6.46 41.67 2.32
C GLN A 924 5.23 41.25 1.48
N TYR A 925 5.45 40.66 0.30
CA TYR A 925 4.40 40.17 -0.60
C TYR A 925 4.11 38.67 -0.45
N LEU A 926 4.96 37.93 0.28
CA LEU A 926 4.93 36.47 0.35
C LEU A 926 4.20 35.96 1.61
N LYS A 927 3.08 36.60 1.97
CA LYS A 927 2.36 36.30 3.23
C LYS A 927 1.55 35.01 3.18
N ASP A 928 1.19 34.58 1.98
CA ASP A 928 0.43 33.35 1.73
C ASP A 928 1.33 32.13 1.43
N LEU A 929 2.66 32.31 1.54
CA LEU A 929 3.66 31.27 1.30
C LEU A 929 3.51 30.10 2.29
N LYS A 930 3.42 28.88 1.75
CA LYS A 930 3.17 27.63 2.49
C LYS A 930 4.39 26.71 2.50
N ILE A 931 5.24 26.76 1.47
CA ILE A 931 6.49 26.00 1.37
C ILE A 931 7.65 26.96 1.06
N LEU A 932 8.69 26.94 1.90
CA LEU A 932 9.94 27.67 1.69
C LEU A 932 11.14 26.73 1.81
N LEU A 933 11.89 26.61 0.71
CA LEU A 933 13.11 25.80 0.65
C LEU A 933 14.33 26.72 0.50
N LEU A 934 15.29 26.57 1.41
CA LEU A 934 16.53 27.32 1.55
C LEU A 934 17.69 26.33 1.82
N VAL A 935 17.76 25.23 1.09
CA VAL A 935 18.69 24.11 1.36
C VAL A 935 20.09 24.43 0.84
N ASN A 936 21.17 24.18 1.60
CA ASN A 936 22.56 24.45 1.20
C ASN A 936 22.82 25.93 0.78
N ASP A 937 22.23 26.87 1.49
CA ASP A 937 22.56 28.30 1.40
C ASP A 937 23.70 28.69 2.37
N SER A 938 23.94 29.98 2.58
CA SER A 938 24.98 30.54 3.46
C SER A 938 24.43 31.09 4.79
N LEU A 939 23.22 30.69 5.20
CA LEU A 939 22.55 31.21 6.40
C LEU A 939 23.31 30.80 7.68
N THR A 940 23.80 31.79 8.43
CA THR A 940 24.47 31.57 9.73
C THR A 940 23.50 31.54 10.93
N SER A 941 22.25 31.94 10.71
CA SER A 941 21.17 31.95 11.70
C SER A 941 19.83 31.58 11.05
N MET A 942 18.90 31.06 11.84
CA MET A 942 17.53 30.80 11.38
C MET A 942 16.85 32.07 10.83
N PRO A 943 16.08 31.97 9.73
CA PRO A 943 15.31 33.09 9.20
C PRO A 943 14.37 33.69 10.26
N ASN A 944 14.44 35.01 10.45
CA ASN A 944 13.60 35.74 11.41
C ASN A 944 12.49 36.49 10.68
N VAL A 945 11.59 35.74 10.03
CA VAL A 945 10.51 36.29 9.18
C VAL A 945 9.16 35.76 9.63
N LYS A 946 8.14 36.62 9.71
CA LYS A 946 6.76 36.21 10.04
C LYS A 946 6.02 35.72 8.80
N LEU A 947 5.87 34.39 8.70
CA LEU A 947 5.13 33.66 7.66
C LEU A 947 4.10 32.74 8.35
N ASN A 948 2.96 33.34 8.74
CA ASN A 948 1.96 32.68 9.59
C ASN A 948 1.30 31.45 8.94
N LEU A 949 1.35 31.33 7.62
CA LEU A 949 0.76 30.24 6.82
C LEU A 949 1.79 29.19 6.38
N LEU A 950 3.07 29.35 6.75
CA LEU A 950 4.14 28.41 6.39
C LEU A 950 3.91 27.03 7.05
N ARG A 951 3.83 26.00 6.20
CA ARG A 951 3.66 24.58 6.58
C ARG A 951 4.96 23.79 6.48
N GLU A 952 5.77 24.07 5.45
CA GLU A 952 7.01 23.36 5.18
C GLU A 952 8.19 24.33 5.10
N LEU A 953 9.22 24.05 5.89
CA LEU A 953 10.48 24.80 5.93
C LEU A 953 11.65 23.82 5.84
N ASP A 954 12.47 23.97 4.82
CA ASP A 954 13.75 23.26 4.70
C ASP A 954 14.89 24.26 4.71
N VAL A 955 15.74 24.19 5.74
CA VAL A 955 16.98 24.99 5.86
C VAL A 955 18.21 24.08 5.91
N SER A 956 18.07 22.80 5.55
CA SER A 956 19.13 21.81 5.71
C SER A 956 20.40 22.19 4.95
N GLY A 957 21.57 21.79 5.45
CA GLY A 957 22.87 22.07 4.81
C GLY A 957 23.44 23.48 5.03
N ASN A 958 22.70 24.40 5.66
CA ASN A 958 23.21 25.74 5.96
C ASN A 958 24.23 25.74 7.11
N PRO A 959 25.15 26.73 7.15
CA PRO A 959 26.11 26.93 8.24
C PRO A 959 25.48 27.57 9.50
N ILE A 960 24.25 27.19 9.89
CA ILE A 960 23.52 27.78 11.02
C ILE A 960 24.28 27.47 12.32
N GLU A 961 24.74 28.51 13.01
CA GLU A 961 25.59 28.37 14.20
C GLU A 961 24.81 28.12 15.49
N VAL A 962 23.58 28.66 15.61
CA VAL A 962 22.79 28.58 16.84
C VAL A 962 21.31 28.37 16.53
N LEU A 963 20.68 27.41 17.23
CA LEU A 963 19.23 27.25 17.30
C LEU A 963 18.76 27.73 18.68
N MET A 964 18.07 28.88 18.73
CA MET A 964 17.57 29.50 19.96
C MET A 964 16.09 29.16 20.17
N LYS A 965 15.59 29.36 21.40
CA LYS A 965 14.16 29.20 21.71
C LYS A 965 13.25 30.01 20.79
N GLU A 966 13.70 31.18 20.36
CA GLU A 966 12.97 32.11 19.51
C GLU A 966 12.98 31.73 18.01
N SER A 967 13.82 30.79 17.59
CA SER A 967 14.13 30.50 16.18
C SER A 967 12.94 30.14 15.28
N PHE A 968 11.82 29.68 15.84
CA PHE A 968 10.64 29.26 15.09
C PHE A 968 9.37 30.07 15.41
N LEU A 969 9.48 31.17 16.18
CA LEU A 969 8.33 32.01 16.56
C LEU A 969 7.59 32.64 15.36
N GLY A 970 8.25 32.76 14.20
CA GLY A 970 7.67 33.27 12.95
C GLY A 970 6.79 32.27 12.18
N TYR A 971 6.78 30.99 12.59
CA TYR A 971 6.21 29.86 11.83
C TYR A 971 5.22 29.03 12.67
N PRO A 972 4.14 29.64 13.21
CA PRO A 972 3.27 29.00 14.19
C PRO A 972 2.45 27.81 13.65
N ARG A 973 2.38 27.61 12.33
CA ARG A 973 1.62 26.54 11.65
C ARG A 973 2.51 25.49 10.98
N LEU A 974 3.80 25.42 11.32
CA LEU A 974 4.73 24.51 10.67
C LEU A 974 4.39 23.03 10.95
N GLU A 975 4.26 22.25 9.88
CA GLU A 975 3.91 20.82 9.87
C GLU A 975 5.09 19.93 9.49
N LYS A 976 5.98 20.46 8.64
CA LYS A 976 7.16 19.78 8.12
C LYS A 976 8.39 20.67 8.33
N LEU A 977 9.42 20.11 8.94
CA LEU A 977 10.68 20.82 9.18
C LEU A 977 11.86 19.93 8.84
N ASN A 978 12.87 20.48 8.16
CA ASN A 978 14.14 19.81 7.92
C ASN A 978 15.34 20.65 8.41
N LEU A 979 16.08 20.05 9.36
CA LEU A 979 17.27 20.58 10.04
C LEU A 979 18.49 19.64 9.86
N ARG A 980 18.53 18.83 8.80
CA ARG A 980 19.70 17.97 8.50
C ARG A 980 20.88 18.77 7.96
N ASN A 981 22.06 18.17 7.98
CA ASN A 981 23.33 18.70 7.44
C ASN A 981 23.76 20.08 7.99
N LEU A 982 23.22 20.54 9.12
CA LEU A 982 23.64 21.79 9.79
C LEU A 982 24.96 21.58 10.54
N ASN A 983 26.04 21.35 9.79
CA ASN A 983 27.32 20.88 10.33
C ASN A 983 28.18 21.97 11.00
N LYS A 984 27.62 23.17 11.21
CA LYS A 984 28.26 24.30 11.90
C LYS A 984 27.52 24.74 13.17
N THR A 985 26.48 24.02 13.57
CA THR A 985 25.73 24.32 14.79
C THR A 985 26.60 24.09 16.04
N LYS A 986 26.87 25.19 16.75
CA LYS A 986 27.66 25.25 17.99
C LYS A 986 26.79 25.18 19.24
N SER A 987 25.51 25.54 19.15
CA SER A 987 24.58 25.48 20.28
C SER A 987 23.14 25.23 19.83
N VAL A 988 22.40 24.44 20.61
CA VAL A 988 20.98 24.13 20.40
C VAL A 988 20.22 24.25 21.71
N ASP A 989 19.26 25.16 21.77
CA ASP A 989 18.30 25.25 22.87
C ASP A 989 17.31 24.07 22.79
N LYS A 990 17.19 23.33 23.89
CA LYS A 990 16.26 22.19 24.04
C LYS A 990 14.79 22.55 23.82
N ASP A 991 14.39 23.80 24.02
CA ASP A 991 13.01 24.27 23.92
C ASP A 991 12.71 24.91 22.54
N CYS A 992 13.66 24.93 21.57
CA CYS A 992 13.48 25.64 20.30
C CYS A 992 12.34 25.10 19.42
N LEU A 993 12.14 23.78 19.36
CA LEU A 993 11.01 23.18 18.62
C LEU A 993 9.67 23.29 19.36
N ARG A 994 9.66 23.65 20.66
CA ARG A 994 8.49 23.53 21.53
C ARG A 994 7.34 24.49 21.19
N VAL A 995 7.59 25.50 20.37
CA VAL A 995 6.54 26.37 19.79
C VAL A 995 5.74 25.66 18.68
N LEU A 996 6.32 24.65 18.02
CA LEU A 996 5.78 23.99 16.83
C LEU A 996 4.74 22.92 17.19
N LYS A 997 3.61 23.37 17.74
CA LYS A 997 2.47 22.53 18.15
C LYS A 997 1.85 21.67 17.04
N TYR A 998 2.11 21.95 15.77
CA TYR A 998 1.51 21.26 14.63
C TYR A 998 2.52 20.43 13.83
N LEU A 999 3.75 20.27 14.34
CA LEU A 999 4.83 19.58 13.64
C LEU A 999 4.54 18.07 13.57
N LYS A 1000 4.11 17.60 12.40
CA LYS A 1000 3.80 16.19 12.09
C LYS A 1000 5.02 15.44 11.55
N HIS A 1001 5.89 16.12 10.79
CA HIS A 1001 7.06 15.52 10.16
C HIS A 1001 8.34 16.30 10.47
N LEU A 1002 9.37 15.62 10.96
CA LEU A 1002 10.66 16.22 11.31
C LEU A 1002 11.82 15.43 10.73
N ARG A 1003 12.66 16.10 9.94
CA ARG A 1003 13.99 15.64 9.54
C ARG A 1003 15.03 16.40 10.36
N ILE A 1004 15.91 15.68 11.06
CA ILE A 1004 16.89 16.28 11.97
C ILE A 1004 18.19 15.47 11.97
N GLN A 1005 19.28 16.05 12.49
CA GLN A 1005 20.51 15.32 12.78
C GLN A 1005 20.91 15.44 14.25
N THR A 1006 21.82 14.60 14.73
CA THR A 1006 22.43 14.81 16.05
C THR A 1006 23.62 15.76 15.97
N TRP A 1007 23.79 16.61 16.99
CA TRP A 1007 24.90 17.55 17.13
C TRP A 1007 25.65 17.29 18.44
N PRO A 1008 26.43 16.21 18.56
CA PRO A 1008 27.07 15.81 19.82
C PRO A 1008 28.07 16.83 20.38
N GLU A 1009 28.60 17.71 19.53
CA GLU A 1009 29.54 18.77 19.91
C GLU A 1009 28.87 20.12 20.25
N ALA A 1010 27.53 20.24 20.12
CA ALA A 1010 26.82 21.51 20.30
C ALA A 1010 26.40 21.75 21.77
N ASP A 1011 26.73 22.93 22.29
CA ASP A 1011 26.38 23.37 23.64
C ASP A 1011 24.85 23.36 23.85
N GLY A 1012 24.40 22.59 24.84
CA GLY A 1012 22.99 22.45 25.23
C GLY A 1012 22.20 21.39 24.46
N PHE A 1013 22.77 20.75 23.43
CA PHE A 1013 22.05 19.77 22.63
C PHE A 1013 21.76 18.47 23.40
N HIS A 1014 20.47 18.16 23.53
CA HIS A 1014 19.99 16.86 23.98
C HIS A 1014 18.76 16.45 23.15
N LEU A 1015 18.91 15.40 22.35
CA LEU A 1015 17.89 14.95 21.39
C LEU A 1015 16.53 14.63 22.03
N ARG A 1016 16.50 13.87 23.14
CA ARG A 1016 15.26 13.53 23.85
C ARG A 1016 14.49 14.79 24.28
N PRO A 1017 15.03 15.70 25.14
CA PRO A 1017 14.36 16.95 25.51
C PRO A 1017 13.86 17.79 24.34
N LEU A 1018 14.59 17.80 23.22
CA LEU A 1018 14.25 18.54 22.01
C LEU A 1018 12.99 18.00 21.28
N LEU A 1019 12.74 16.70 21.40
CA LEU A 1019 11.64 16.00 20.74
C LEU A 1019 10.42 15.77 21.65
N THR A 1020 10.64 15.60 22.96
CA THR A 1020 9.59 15.24 23.93
C THR A 1020 8.43 16.23 23.92
N GLY A 1021 7.23 15.74 23.58
CA GLY A 1021 5.97 16.50 23.65
C GLY A 1021 5.52 17.13 22.33
N LEU A 1022 6.24 16.89 21.23
CA LEU A 1022 5.80 17.25 19.87
C LEU A 1022 4.86 16.15 19.31
N PRO A 1023 3.79 16.48 18.55
CA PRO A 1023 2.85 15.51 17.97
C PRO A 1023 3.40 14.88 16.67
N LEU A 1024 4.63 14.37 16.75
CA LEU A 1024 5.37 13.83 15.63
C LEU A 1024 4.80 12.48 15.17
N ARG A 1025 4.64 12.34 13.85
CA ARG A 1025 4.15 11.13 13.18
C ARG A 1025 5.20 10.47 12.32
N THR A 1026 6.00 11.28 11.62
CA THR A 1026 7.16 10.82 10.84
C THR A 1026 8.39 11.54 11.36
N VAL A 1027 9.40 10.79 11.82
CA VAL A 1027 10.67 11.38 12.25
C VAL A 1027 11.81 10.70 11.52
N GLU A 1028 12.71 11.48 10.94
CA GLU A 1028 13.94 10.99 10.33
C GLU A 1028 15.15 11.63 11.01
N ILE A 1029 15.97 10.79 11.65
CA ILE A 1029 17.12 11.21 12.45
C ILE A 1029 18.39 10.71 11.76
N GLN A 1030 19.23 11.66 11.33
CA GLN A 1030 20.59 11.41 10.89
C GLN A 1030 21.51 11.43 12.11
N VAL A 1031 21.86 10.26 12.62
CA VAL A 1031 22.80 10.12 13.74
C VAL A 1031 24.21 10.36 13.22
N THR A 1032 24.90 11.36 13.76
CA THR A 1032 26.30 11.69 13.42
C THR A 1032 27.30 11.01 14.38
N GLU A 1033 26.78 10.38 15.43
CA GLU A 1033 27.54 9.60 16.42
C GLU A 1033 27.69 8.13 15.98
N HIS A 1034 28.78 7.47 16.39
CA HIS A 1034 28.99 6.05 16.10
C HIS A 1034 28.01 5.08 16.80
N LEU A 1035 27.26 5.54 17.80
CA LEU A 1035 26.49 4.70 18.70
C LEU A 1035 25.20 5.38 19.21
N LEU A 1036 24.06 4.87 18.76
CA LEU A 1036 22.74 5.24 19.30
C LEU A 1036 22.44 4.41 20.55
N LYS A 1037 22.31 5.09 21.71
CA LYS A 1037 21.94 4.55 23.02
C LYS A 1037 20.57 5.14 23.43
N HIS A 1038 20.53 5.93 24.49
CA HIS A 1038 19.30 6.43 25.12
C HIS A 1038 18.78 7.75 24.54
N GLN A 1039 19.41 8.29 23.49
CA GLN A 1039 19.14 9.63 22.95
C GLN A 1039 17.67 9.86 22.54
N ILE A 1040 16.91 8.81 22.22
CA ILE A 1040 15.49 8.87 21.80
C ILE A 1040 14.49 8.26 22.81
N GLN A 1041 14.96 7.82 24.00
CA GLN A 1041 14.07 7.21 24.99
C GLN A 1041 13.04 8.22 25.52
N ASN A 1042 11.75 7.92 25.43
CA ASN A 1042 10.62 8.82 25.75
C ASN A 1042 10.64 10.14 24.93
N ALA A 1043 11.19 10.13 23.72
CA ALA A 1043 11.16 11.26 22.81
C ALA A 1043 9.80 11.46 22.12
N PHE A 1044 9.04 10.38 21.90
CA PHE A 1044 7.85 10.37 21.02
C PHE A 1044 6.56 10.09 21.78
N THR A 1045 5.42 10.46 21.17
CA THR A 1045 4.07 10.10 21.60
C THR A 1045 3.57 8.83 20.87
N LYS A 1046 2.42 8.29 21.28
CA LYS A 1046 1.75 7.17 20.60
C LYS A 1046 1.33 7.45 19.14
N GLN A 1047 1.41 8.71 18.70
CA GLN A 1047 1.05 9.13 17.33
C GLN A 1047 2.15 8.85 16.29
N LEU A 1048 3.34 8.43 16.72
CA LEU A 1048 4.45 8.07 15.84
C LEU A 1048 4.08 6.86 14.98
N ARG A 1049 4.02 7.04 13.66
CA ARG A 1049 3.76 5.98 12.66
C ARG A 1049 5.00 5.59 11.89
N GLU A 1050 5.99 6.48 11.79
CA GLU A 1050 7.24 6.22 11.11
C GLU A 1050 8.44 6.83 11.86
N LEU A 1051 9.47 6.02 12.09
CA LEU A 1051 10.77 6.45 12.57
C LEU A 1051 11.85 5.93 11.62
N THR A 1052 12.61 6.84 11.00
CA THR A 1052 13.80 6.52 10.22
C THR A 1052 15.06 6.91 11.01
N ILE A 1053 15.93 5.95 11.25
CA ILE A 1053 17.30 6.15 11.74
C ILE A 1053 18.24 5.97 10.54
N SER A 1054 19.13 6.94 10.31
CA SER A 1054 20.15 6.91 9.27
C SER A 1054 21.45 7.52 9.77
N GLY A 1055 22.56 7.34 9.05
CA GLY A 1055 23.83 7.96 9.43
C GLY A 1055 25.03 7.16 8.96
N ASN A 1056 25.82 7.74 8.06
CA ASN A 1056 27.01 7.08 7.49
C ASN A 1056 28.08 6.73 8.52
N ASP A 1057 28.08 7.37 9.69
CA ASP A 1057 29.05 7.09 10.76
C ASP A 1057 28.46 6.25 11.91
N LEU A 1058 27.15 5.93 11.86
CA LEU A 1058 26.49 5.06 12.82
C LEU A 1058 26.89 3.60 12.57
N GLU A 1059 27.66 3.02 13.48
CA GLU A 1059 28.18 1.65 13.40
C GLU A 1059 27.43 0.68 14.33
N SER A 1060 26.76 1.20 15.35
CA SER A 1060 26.12 0.39 16.39
C SER A 1060 24.87 1.04 16.99
N ILE A 1061 23.89 0.21 17.36
CA ILE A 1061 22.66 0.62 18.04
C ILE A 1061 22.49 -0.26 19.27
N SER A 1062 22.21 0.37 20.41
CA SER A 1062 21.98 -0.30 21.70
C SER A 1062 20.60 -0.95 21.74
N SER A 1063 20.48 -2.14 22.33
CA SER A 1063 19.19 -2.84 22.53
C SER A 1063 18.11 -1.97 23.20
N GLU A 1064 18.49 -1.10 24.14
CA GLU A 1064 17.57 -0.21 24.85
C GLU A 1064 17.09 1.02 24.05
N ALA A 1065 17.61 1.29 22.85
CA ALA A 1065 17.39 2.56 22.14
C ALA A 1065 15.90 2.82 21.84
N PHE A 1066 15.17 1.78 21.45
CA PHE A 1066 13.75 1.87 21.09
C PHE A 1066 12.78 1.46 22.22
N SER A 1067 13.30 1.09 23.40
CA SER A 1067 12.57 0.39 24.47
C SER A 1067 11.33 1.09 25.05
N THR A 1068 11.20 2.39 24.80
CA THR A 1068 10.14 3.26 25.32
C THR A 1068 9.11 3.67 24.25
N ILE A 1069 9.26 3.23 23.00
CA ILE A 1069 8.32 3.57 21.94
C ILE A 1069 7.10 2.65 22.08
N GLU A 1070 5.91 3.24 22.03
CA GLU A 1070 4.60 2.58 22.15
C GLU A 1070 3.60 3.24 21.20
N GLY A 1071 2.57 2.52 20.78
CA GLY A 1071 1.61 3.02 19.78
C GLY A 1071 0.77 1.89 19.16
N GLY A 1072 0.06 2.21 18.08
CA GLY A 1072 -0.61 1.20 17.24
C GLY A 1072 0.38 0.60 16.24
N GLU A 1073 0.25 1.00 14.97
CA GLU A 1073 1.22 0.69 13.92
C GLU A 1073 2.44 1.63 13.93
N LEU A 1074 3.64 1.06 13.82
CA LEU A 1074 4.91 1.76 13.57
C LEU A 1074 5.71 1.08 12.44
N ILE A 1075 6.22 1.88 11.51
CA ILE A 1075 7.29 1.48 10.60
C ILE A 1075 8.62 2.04 11.11
N LEU A 1076 9.50 1.16 11.56
CA LEU A 1076 10.86 1.51 11.98
C LEU A 1076 11.83 1.21 10.83
N ARG A 1077 12.43 2.27 10.28
CA ARG A 1077 13.46 2.18 9.26
C ARG A 1077 14.83 2.41 9.89
N ILE A 1078 15.77 1.52 9.59
CA ILE A 1078 17.20 1.72 9.85
C ILE A 1078 17.84 1.55 8.48
N ARG A 1079 18.36 2.63 7.89
CA ARG A 1079 18.85 2.63 6.52
C ARG A 1079 20.00 3.59 6.33
N ASP A 1080 20.84 3.32 5.34
CA ASP A 1080 21.96 4.18 4.98
C ASP A 1080 22.90 4.39 6.21
N THR A 1081 23.27 3.26 6.84
CA THR A 1081 24.16 3.19 8.02
C THR A 1081 25.30 2.19 7.84
N ARG A 1082 26.37 2.33 8.65
CA ARG A 1082 27.48 1.35 8.75
C ARG A 1082 27.22 0.21 9.74
N VAL A 1083 26.00 0.06 10.25
CA VAL A 1083 25.64 -1.02 11.17
C VAL A 1083 25.81 -2.37 10.48
N ARG A 1084 26.68 -3.22 11.04
CA ARG A 1084 27.00 -4.57 10.51
C ARG A 1084 26.25 -5.70 11.19
N ARG A 1085 25.97 -5.54 12.49
CA ARG A 1085 25.25 -6.51 13.32
C ARG A 1085 24.31 -5.77 14.24
N LEU A 1086 23.16 -6.36 14.49
CA LEU A 1086 22.17 -5.87 15.45
C LEU A 1086 22.24 -6.68 16.74
N GLN A 1087 21.97 -6.04 17.88
CA GLN A 1087 21.99 -6.72 19.18
C GLN A 1087 20.72 -7.57 19.38
N SER A 1088 20.85 -8.66 20.14
CA SER A 1088 19.70 -9.43 20.62
C SER A 1088 18.73 -8.55 21.42
N ASP A 1089 17.45 -8.94 21.43
CA ASP A 1089 16.33 -8.29 22.14
C ASP A 1089 16.00 -6.84 21.70
N MET A 1090 16.75 -6.26 20.76
CA MET A 1090 16.65 -4.84 20.39
C MET A 1090 15.25 -4.43 19.92
N PHE A 1091 14.53 -5.30 19.21
CA PHE A 1091 13.14 -5.03 18.81
C PHE A 1091 12.10 -5.69 19.72
N LEU A 1092 12.46 -6.64 20.60
CA LEU A 1092 11.51 -7.41 21.42
C LEU A 1092 10.65 -6.53 22.37
N SER A 1093 11.17 -5.37 22.77
CA SER A 1093 10.43 -4.38 23.54
C SER A 1093 9.35 -3.64 22.73
N LEU A 1094 9.58 -3.45 21.42
CA LEU A 1094 8.64 -2.83 20.49
C LEU A 1094 7.49 -3.77 20.16
N THR A 1095 7.78 -5.05 19.91
CA THR A 1095 6.79 -6.05 19.49
C THR A 1095 5.73 -6.33 20.56
N LYS A 1096 5.97 -5.93 21.82
CA LYS A 1096 5.00 -5.95 22.93
C LYS A 1096 4.26 -4.63 23.16
N ARG A 1097 4.71 -3.52 22.59
CA ARG A 1097 4.20 -2.15 22.81
C ARG A 1097 3.48 -1.54 21.59
N LEU A 1098 3.41 -2.30 20.51
CA LEU A 1098 2.85 -1.93 19.22
C LEU A 1098 1.84 -2.99 18.80
N SER A 1099 0.73 -2.58 18.20
CA SER A 1099 -0.21 -3.52 17.57
C SER A 1099 0.33 -4.08 16.25
N GLN A 1100 1.21 -3.33 15.57
CA GLN A 1100 1.85 -3.75 14.33
C GLN A 1100 3.23 -3.08 14.18
N LEU A 1101 4.27 -3.90 13.99
CA LEU A 1101 5.62 -3.43 13.66
C LEU A 1101 5.99 -3.82 12.24
N THR A 1102 6.53 -2.87 11.49
CA THR A 1102 7.22 -3.09 10.21
C THR A 1102 8.69 -2.68 10.37
N LEU A 1103 9.61 -3.55 9.95
CA LEU A 1103 11.05 -3.31 10.00
C LEU A 1103 11.61 -3.11 8.58
N ASP A 1104 12.17 -1.94 8.31
CA ASP A 1104 12.83 -1.61 7.06
C ASP A 1104 14.33 -1.43 7.31
N LEU A 1105 15.09 -2.50 7.13
CA LEU A 1105 16.53 -2.58 7.38
C LEU A 1105 17.35 -2.46 6.09
N ARG A 1106 16.79 -1.86 5.03
CA ARG A 1106 17.43 -1.80 3.70
C ARG A 1106 18.65 -0.88 3.67
N ASN A 1107 19.57 -1.16 2.73
CA ASN A 1107 20.75 -0.34 2.45
C ASN A 1107 21.64 -0.07 3.69
N ASN A 1108 21.95 -1.10 4.48
CA ASN A 1108 22.99 -1.02 5.51
C ASN A 1108 24.14 -1.97 5.18
N HIS A 1109 25.07 -2.13 6.11
CA HIS A 1109 26.18 -3.07 6.00
C HIS A 1109 25.95 -4.38 6.77
N ILE A 1110 24.70 -4.79 6.98
CA ILE A 1110 24.34 -6.00 7.72
C ILE A 1110 24.79 -7.22 6.93
N ASN A 1111 25.73 -8.01 7.46
CA ASN A 1111 26.15 -9.28 6.85
C ASN A 1111 25.47 -10.50 7.49
N GLU A 1112 25.10 -10.39 8.78
CA GLU A 1112 24.46 -11.42 9.58
C GLU A 1112 23.21 -10.87 10.29
N LEU A 1113 22.10 -11.60 10.26
CA LEU A 1113 20.87 -11.24 10.97
C LEU A 1113 20.32 -12.48 11.72
N SER A 1114 20.51 -12.52 13.04
CA SER A 1114 20.01 -13.60 13.90
C SER A 1114 18.54 -13.39 14.28
N PRO A 1115 17.73 -14.46 14.48
CA PRO A 1115 16.36 -14.33 15.00
C PRO A 1115 16.30 -13.60 16.36
N SER A 1116 17.34 -13.72 17.19
CA SER A 1116 17.39 -13.14 18.53
C SER A 1116 17.27 -11.62 18.55
N VAL A 1117 17.55 -10.93 17.43
CA VAL A 1117 17.38 -9.48 17.28
C VAL A 1117 15.92 -9.05 17.44
N ILE A 1118 14.99 -9.90 16.97
CA ILE A 1118 13.54 -9.67 17.00
C ILE A 1118 12.89 -10.43 18.16
N TYR A 1119 13.24 -11.71 18.32
CA TYR A 1119 12.57 -12.66 19.21
C TYR A 1119 13.28 -12.88 20.55
N GLY A 1120 14.52 -12.40 20.71
CA GLY A 1120 15.31 -12.62 21.91
C GLY A 1120 15.61 -14.10 22.13
N ASN A 1121 15.25 -14.58 23.32
CA ASN A 1121 15.33 -16.01 23.70
C ASN A 1121 14.13 -16.85 23.23
N LEU A 1122 13.15 -16.27 22.52
CA LEU A 1122 12.00 -17.01 21.98
C LEU A 1122 12.37 -17.62 20.63
N SER A 1123 11.90 -18.84 20.33
CA SER A 1123 11.99 -19.35 18.95
C SER A 1123 10.96 -18.65 18.07
N TRP A 1124 11.43 -18.06 16.96
CA TRP A 1124 10.56 -17.48 15.93
C TRP A 1124 9.60 -18.52 15.33
N GLU A 1125 9.96 -19.80 15.35
CA GLU A 1125 9.10 -20.91 14.90
C GLU A 1125 7.90 -21.07 15.83
N SER A 1126 8.08 -20.85 17.14
CA SER A 1126 7.03 -20.94 18.16
C SER A 1126 6.12 -19.71 18.24
N VAL A 1127 6.59 -18.54 17.83
CA VAL A 1127 5.85 -17.26 17.91
C VAL A 1127 5.28 -16.83 16.54
N GLY A 1128 5.87 -17.31 15.45
CA GLY A 1128 5.55 -16.90 14.08
C GLY A 1128 5.87 -15.44 13.79
N THR A 1129 5.28 -14.92 12.72
CA THR A 1129 5.65 -13.60 12.18
C THR A 1129 4.87 -12.44 12.81
N ASN A 1130 3.89 -12.74 13.67
CA ASN A 1130 3.02 -11.76 14.35
C ASN A 1130 3.77 -10.59 15.02
N MET A 1131 4.94 -10.85 15.61
CA MET A 1131 5.78 -9.82 16.23
C MET A 1131 6.24 -8.72 15.26
N VAL A 1132 6.34 -9.01 13.96
CA VAL A 1132 6.68 -8.06 12.89
C VAL A 1132 5.70 -8.26 11.72
N ALA A 1133 4.41 -8.33 12.03
CA ALA A 1133 3.36 -8.66 11.06
C ALA A 1133 3.32 -7.73 9.84
N GLY A 1134 3.74 -6.47 10.00
CA GLY A 1134 3.84 -5.48 8.92
C GLY A 1134 5.00 -5.73 7.93
N GLY A 1135 5.95 -6.59 8.30
CA GLY A 1135 6.98 -7.13 7.41
C GLY A 1135 8.40 -6.70 7.72
N LEU A 1136 9.34 -7.42 7.11
CA LEU A 1136 10.79 -7.23 7.27
C LEU A 1136 11.43 -7.06 5.89
N GLN A 1137 12.04 -5.90 5.64
CA GLN A 1137 12.77 -5.60 4.40
C GLN A 1137 14.27 -5.53 4.66
N VAL A 1138 15.07 -6.29 3.91
CA VAL A 1138 16.54 -6.40 4.10
C VAL A 1138 17.34 -6.24 2.79
N SER A 1139 16.70 -5.85 1.69
CA SER A 1139 17.39 -5.67 0.40
C SER A 1139 18.49 -4.59 0.46
N GLY A 1140 19.58 -4.77 -0.30
CA GLY A 1140 20.70 -3.82 -0.32
C GLY A 1140 21.68 -3.97 0.86
N ASN A 1141 21.61 -5.09 1.58
CA ASN A 1141 22.60 -5.47 2.59
C ASN A 1141 23.54 -6.57 2.04
N PRO A 1142 24.81 -6.62 2.45
CA PRO A 1142 25.77 -7.67 2.07
C PRO A 1142 25.57 -8.97 2.87
N LEU A 1143 24.35 -9.51 2.87
CA LEU A 1143 24.00 -10.73 3.60
C LEU A 1143 24.76 -11.94 3.04
N GLU A 1144 25.42 -12.73 3.89
CA GLU A 1144 26.12 -13.94 3.46
C GLU A 1144 25.16 -15.13 3.34
N CYS A 1145 25.28 -15.95 2.28
CA CYS A 1145 24.44 -17.15 2.12
C CYS A 1145 24.95 -18.34 2.98
N ASP A 1146 24.74 -18.28 4.29
CA ASP A 1146 25.17 -19.30 5.25
C ASP A 1146 23.99 -20.03 5.93
N CYS A 1147 24.26 -20.80 7.00
CA CYS A 1147 23.20 -21.43 7.79
C CYS A 1147 22.41 -20.42 8.65
N GLU A 1148 23.00 -19.29 9.04
CA GLU A 1148 22.39 -18.27 9.89
C GLU A 1148 21.39 -17.38 9.13
N ILE A 1149 21.42 -17.34 7.79
CA ILE A 1149 20.38 -16.66 7.00
C ILE A 1149 19.19 -17.57 6.60
N ALA A 1150 19.28 -18.88 6.83
CA ALA A 1150 18.28 -19.85 6.40
C ALA A 1150 16.90 -19.65 7.07
N TRP A 1151 16.87 -19.19 8.33
CA TRP A 1151 15.62 -18.85 9.01
C TRP A 1151 14.90 -17.69 8.33
N LEU A 1152 15.62 -16.70 7.78
CA LEU A 1152 15.03 -15.50 7.19
C LEU A 1152 14.29 -15.84 5.88
N SER A 1153 14.80 -16.82 5.13
CA SER A 1153 14.12 -17.41 3.98
C SER A 1153 12.78 -18.04 4.37
N LEU A 1154 12.76 -18.85 5.44
CA LEU A 1154 11.55 -19.49 5.95
C LEU A 1154 10.59 -18.46 6.56
N TRP A 1155 11.11 -17.47 7.29
CA TRP A 1155 10.38 -16.36 7.87
C TRP A 1155 9.65 -15.55 6.81
N LEU A 1156 10.31 -15.19 5.70
CA LEU A 1156 9.69 -14.45 4.60
C LEU A 1156 8.55 -15.24 3.93
N ARG A 1157 8.70 -16.56 3.72
CA ARG A 1157 7.64 -17.40 3.16
C ARG A 1157 6.47 -17.57 4.14
N ARG A 1158 6.78 -17.75 5.43
CA ARG A 1158 5.79 -17.79 6.52
C ARG A 1158 5.04 -16.46 6.66
N TRP A 1159 5.73 -15.33 6.56
CA TRP A 1159 5.16 -13.98 6.63
C TRP A 1159 4.19 -13.74 5.48
N LEU A 1160 4.57 -14.09 4.24
CA LEU A 1160 3.65 -14.05 3.10
C LEU A 1160 2.37 -14.86 3.39
N ARG A 1161 2.50 -16.05 3.98
CA ARG A 1161 1.36 -16.91 4.31
C ARG A 1161 0.47 -16.34 5.43
N GLU A 1162 1.07 -15.82 6.51
CA GLU A 1162 0.38 -15.33 7.70
C GLU A 1162 -0.25 -13.94 7.51
N SER A 1163 0.44 -12.99 6.87
CA SER A 1163 0.10 -11.56 7.00
C SER A 1163 -1.18 -11.11 6.33
N ARG A 1164 -1.69 -11.83 5.31
CA ARG A 1164 -2.93 -11.44 4.60
C ARG A 1164 -3.79 -12.59 4.10
N GLN A 1165 -3.64 -13.82 4.63
CA GLN A 1165 -4.41 -14.98 4.15
C GLN A 1165 -4.39 -15.04 2.60
N ILE A 1166 -3.21 -15.22 1.97
CA ILE A 1166 -3.01 -15.02 0.51
C ILE A 1166 -4.04 -15.70 -0.42
N HIS A 1167 -4.79 -16.68 0.08
CA HIS A 1167 -5.95 -17.30 -0.56
C HIS A 1167 -7.20 -16.38 -0.74
N THR A 1168 -7.33 -15.26 -0.01
CA THR A 1168 -8.39 -14.23 -0.20
C THR A 1168 -7.89 -12.94 -0.85
N ALA A 1169 -6.57 -12.68 -0.83
CA ALA A 1169 -5.98 -11.50 -1.45
C ALA A 1169 -6.08 -11.55 -2.98
N SER A 1170 -6.12 -10.39 -3.65
CA SER A 1170 -6.11 -10.37 -5.11
C SER A 1170 -4.78 -10.94 -5.64
N GLN A 1171 -4.81 -11.60 -6.80
CA GLN A 1171 -3.60 -12.17 -7.41
C GLN A 1171 -2.52 -11.09 -7.68
N SER A 1172 -2.95 -9.85 -7.91
CA SER A 1172 -2.08 -8.66 -7.99
C SER A 1172 -1.38 -8.33 -6.67
N ASP A 1173 -2.11 -8.28 -5.55
CA ASP A 1173 -1.54 -7.95 -4.23
C ASP A 1173 -0.53 -9.02 -3.79
N ALA A 1174 -0.90 -10.30 -3.98
CA ALA A 1174 -0.03 -11.43 -3.68
C ALA A 1174 1.28 -11.37 -4.50
N ARG A 1175 1.19 -11.07 -5.80
CA ARG A 1175 2.37 -10.87 -6.67
C ARG A 1175 3.22 -9.66 -6.27
N GLN A 1176 2.60 -8.55 -5.87
CA GLN A 1176 3.32 -7.34 -5.45
C GLN A 1176 4.10 -7.58 -4.15
N LEU A 1177 3.46 -8.16 -3.13
CA LEU A 1177 4.11 -8.55 -1.87
C LEU A 1177 5.27 -9.50 -2.11
N ARG A 1178 5.09 -10.47 -3.02
CA ARG A 1178 6.13 -11.45 -3.38
C ARG A 1178 7.29 -10.81 -4.14
N THR A 1179 7.02 -9.87 -5.03
CA THR A 1179 8.05 -9.07 -5.71
C THR A 1179 8.85 -8.22 -4.72
N ILE A 1180 8.22 -7.68 -3.66
CA ILE A 1180 8.91 -6.94 -2.61
C ILE A 1180 9.81 -7.87 -1.79
N ALA A 1181 9.28 -9.01 -1.31
CA ALA A 1181 10.08 -9.99 -0.55
C ALA A 1181 11.19 -10.65 -1.40
N GLY A 1182 10.97 -10.80 -2.71
CA GLY A 1182 11.94 -11.33 -3.67
C GLY A 1182 13.14 -10.40 -3.96
N ARG A 1183 13.12 -9.14 -3.51
CA ARG A 1183 14.28 -8.24 -3.56
C ARG A 1183 15.33 -8.52 -2.48
N ALA A 1184 14.99 -9.35 -1.49
CA ALA A 1184 15.96 -9.78 -0.49
C ALA A 1184 16.87 -10.85 -1.10
N VAL A 1185 18.18 -10.57 -1.14
CA VAL A 1185 19.22 -11.48 -1.64
C VAL A 1185 20.28 -11.71 -0.56
N CYS A 1186 20.93 -12.87 -0.61
CA CYS A 1186 22.23 -13.10 0.02
C CYS A 1186 23.29 -13.33 -1.07
N THR A 1187 24.55 -13.08 -0.77
CA THR A 1187 25.69 -13.37 -1.66
C THR A 1187 26.35 -14.69 -1.26
N GLU A 1188 26.46 -15.63 -2.20
CA GLU A 1188 27.26 -16.85 -2.05
C GLU A 1188 28.67 -16.59 -2.58
N THR A 1189 29.65 -16.40 -1.68
CA THR A 1189 31.06 -16.16 -2.04
C THR A 1189 31.90 -17.43 -1.93
N THR A 1190 32.41 -17.90 -3.07
CA THR A 1190 33.42 -18.96 -3.16
C THR A 1190 34.73 -18.39 -3.70
N PRO A 1191 35.89 -19.06 -3.53
CA PRO A 1191 37.19 -18.56 -4.00
C PRO A 1191 37.29 -18.30 -5.52
N SER A 1192 36.34 -18.79 -6.32
CA SER A 1192 36.32 -18.67 -7.78
C SER A 1192 35.04 -18.04 -8.35
N TYR A 1193 34.03 -17.76 -7.54
CA TYR A 1193 32.71 -17.31 -8.00
C TYR A 1193 31.91 -16.62 -6.89
N SER A 1194 31.24 -15.52 -7.23
CA SER A 1194 30.30 -14.81 -6.37
C SER A 1194 28.94 -14.75 -7.08
N SER A 1195 27.86 -15.14 -6.41
CA SER A 1195 26.50 -14.97 -6.96
C SER A 1195 25.47 -14.64 -5.90
N ASP A 1196 24.58 -13.71 -6.23
CA ASP A 1196 23.43 -13.40 -5.41
C ASP A 1196 22.34 -14.47 -5.57
N LYS A 1197 21.71 -14.86 -4.45
CA LYS A 1197 20.56 -15.75 -4.39
C LYS A 1197 19.38 -15.00 -3.78
N VAL A 1198 18.22 -15.08 -4.40
CA VAL A 1198 16.97 -14.56 -3.82
C VAL A 1198 16.58 -15.39 -2.61
N LEU A 1199 16.42 -14.78 -1.43
CA LEU A 1199 16.15 -15.47 -0.17
C LEU A 1199 14.88 -16.34 -0.24
N LEU A 1200 13.82 -15.89 -0.91
CA LEU A 1200 12.60 -16.68 -1.12
C LEU A 1200 12.84 -18.01 -1.86
N THR A 1201 13.90 -18.10 -2.66
CA THR A 1201 14.23 -19.28 -3.48
C THR A 1201 15.22 -20.24 -2.82
N LEU A 1202 15.80 -19.87 -1.67
CA LEU A 1202 16.62 -20.78 -0.88
C LEU A 1202 15.71 -21.89 -0.31
N GLY A 1203 16.03 -23.15 -0.60
CA GLY A 1203 15.30 -24.28 -0.03
C GLY A 1203 15.44 -24.33 1.50
N THR A 1204 14.60 -25.15 2.15
CA THR A 1204 14.86 -25.57 3.55
C THR A 1204 16.32 -26.04 3.66
N PRO A 1205 17.06 -25.62 4.70
CA PRO A 1205 18.51 -25.80 4.75
C PRO A 1205 18.92 -27.26 4.54
N HIS A 1206 20.05 -27.47 3.85
CA HIS A 1206 20.64 -28.81 3.74
C HIS A 1206 20.82 -29.39 5.14
N THR A 1207 20.68 -30.72 5.28
CA THR A 1207 20.80 -31.47 6.54
C THR A 1207 22.11 -31.18 7.30
N ALA A 1208 23.13 -30.66 6.63
CA ALA A 1208 24.35 -30.11 7.23
C ALA A 1208 24.10 -28.98 8.26
N CYS A 1209 23.13 -28.08 8.07
CA CYS A 1209 22.83 -27.02 9.03
C CYS A 1209 22.00 -27.50 10.24
N GLN A 1210 21.23 -28.58 10.11
CA GLN A 1210 20.45 -29.14 11.24
C GLN A 1210 21.36 -29.66 12.38
N ALA A 1211 22.61 -30.02 12.07
CA ALA A 1211 23.59 -30.43 13.06
C ALA A 1211 23.94 -29.32 14.08
N SER A 1212 23.89 -28.04 13.66
CA SER A 1212 24.17 -26.90 14.56
C SER A 1212 23.01 -26.62 15.51
N ALA A 1213 21.76 -26.71 15.04
CA ALA A 1213 20.57 -26.46 15.86
C ALA A 1213 20.36 -27.51 16.95
N LEU A 1214 20.77 -28.77 16.71
CA LEU A 1214 20.73 -29.83 17.73
C LEU A 1214 21.80 -29.64 18.83
N SER A 1215 22.78 -28.75 18.65
CA SER A 1215 23.83 -28.47 19.64
C SER A 1215 23.41 -27.45 20.73
N SER A 1216 22.28 -26.75 20.58
CA SER A 1216 21.81 -25.75 21.54
C SER A 1216 20.75 -26.27 22.53
N GLY A 1217 20.39 -27.56 22.44
CA GLY A 1217 19.50 -28.23 23.39
C GLY A 1217 20.16 -28.44 24.75
N ASN A 1218 19.85 -27.59 25.72
CA ASN A 1218 20.23 -27.78 27.13
C ASN A 1218 19.55 -29.02 27.73
N TYR A 1219 20.19 -30.19 27.59
CA TYR A 1219 19.87 -31.35 28.42
C TYR A 1219 20.41 -31.12 29.84
N GLU A 1220 19.51 -31.01 30.81
CA GLU A 1220 19.87 -30.98 32.22
C GLU A 1220 20.65 -32.25 32.60
N ARG A 1221 21.92 -32.07 33.03
CA ARG A 1221 22.70 -33.14 33.65
C ARG A 1221 22.13 -33.46 35.02
N LEU A 1222 21.17 -34.38 35.07
CA LEU A 1222 20.84 -35.09 36.30
C LEU A 1222 22.06 -35.92 36.75
N ALA A 1223 22.77 -35.38 37.73
CA ALA A 1223 23.88 -36.05 38.37
C ALA A 1223 23.37 -37.12 39.34
N THR A 1224 23.39 -38.39 38.92
CA THR A 1224 23.36 -39.53 39.84
C THR A 1224 24.63 -40.35 39.70
N THR A 1225 25.10 -40.88 40.82
CA THR A 1225 26.48 -41.34 41.02
C THR A 1225 26.54 -42.83 41.36
N TRP A 1226 27.73 -43.42 41.14
CA TRP A 1226 28.21 -44.74 41.59
C TRP A 1226 27.92 -46.00 40.73
N LEU A 1227 29.03 -46.54 40.17
CA LEU A 1227 29.44 -47.96 40.05
C LEU A 1227 28.53 -48.98 39.33
N ALA A 1228 29.06 -49.98 38.59
CA ALA A 1228 30.40 -50.28 38.08
C ALA A 1228 30.34 -51.55 37.16
N ILE A 1229 31.53 -52.01 36.71
CA ILE A 1229 31.90 -53.39 36.33
C ILE A 1229 31.78 -53.77 34.82
N VAL A 1230 32.98 -54.02 34.24
CA VAL A 1230 33.32 -54.90 33.08
C VAL A 1230 32.83 -54.43 31.71
N ASP A 1231 33.59 -54.39 30.60
CA ASP A 1231 35.02 -54.52 30.23
C ASP A 1231 35.04 -54.81 28.71
N ILE A 1232 36.20 -54.60 28.04
CA ILE A 1232 36.68 -55.36 26.85
C ILE A 1232 35.96 -55.13 25.47
N ILE A 1233 36.64 -54.91 24.31
CA ILE A 1233 38.07 -54.63 24.02
C ILE A 1233 38.34 -54.19 22.55
N LEU A 1234 39.50 -53.52 22.29
CA LEU A 1234 40.12 -53.11 20.98
C LEU A 1234 39.29 -52.16 20.05
N LEU A 1235 39.82 -51.07 19.46
CA LEU A 1235 40.98 -50.82 18.56
C LEU A 1235 40.86 -51.37 17.13
N THR A 1236 41.00 -50.46 16.13
CA THR A 1236 41.49 -50.68 14.73
C THR A 1236 40.59 -51.51 13.76
N ILE A 1237 40.55 -51.34 12.43
CA ILE A 1237 41.20 -50.44 11.44
C ILE A 1237 40.43 -50.47 10.08
N VAL A 1238 40.28 -49.30 9.42
CA VAL A 1238 40.39 -49.01 7.94
C VAL A 1238 39.61 -49.79 6.85
N ALA A 1239 39.03 -49.00 5.94
CA ALA A 1239 38.69 -49.22 4.51
C ALA A 1239 37.66 -50.30 4.10
N TYR A 1240 36.55 -49.83 3.52
CA TYR A 1240 36.47 -49.70 2.05
C TYR A 1240 35.70 -48.44 1.66
#